data_AF-A0A8C8YD18-F1
#
_entry.id   AF-A0A8C8YD18-F1
#
_cell.length_a   1.000
_cell.length_b   1.000
_cell.length_c   1.000
_cell.angle_alpha   90.00
_cell.angle_beta   90.00
_cell.angle_gamma   90.00
#
_symmetry.space_group_name_H-M   'P 1'
#
loop_
_entity.id
_entity.type
_entity.pdbx_description
1 polymer ?
#
loop_
_entity_poly.entity_id
_entity_poly.type
_entity_poly.pdbx_seq_one_letter_code
_entity_poly.pdbx_strand_id
1 'polypeptide(L)'
;MFALGLPFWVLLVALVESHLGVLGPKNVSQKDAEFERTYVDEVNSELVNIYTFNHTVTRNRTEGVRVSVNVLNKQKGAPLLFVVRQKEAVVSFQVPLILRGLFQRKYLYQKVERTLCQPPTKNESEVQFFYVDVSTLSPVNTTYQLRVSRMDDFVLRTGEQFSFNTTAAQPQYFKYEFPEGVDSVIVKVTSKKAFPCSVISIQDVLCPVYDLDNNVAFIGMYQTMTKKAAITVQRKDFPSNSFYVVVVVKTEDQACGGSLPFYPFVEDEPVDQGHRQKTLSVLVSQAVTSEAYVGGMLFCLGIFLSFYLLTVLLACWENWRQKKKTLLVAIDRACPESGTSRGHPRVLADSFPGSSPYEGYNYGSFENGSGSTDGLVDSEGTGDLSYGYQGRPFDPVGTRPRLDSMSSVEEDDYDTLTDIDSDKNVIRTKQYLYVADLARKDKRVLRKKYQIYFWNIATIAVFYALPVVQLVITYQTVVNVTGNQDICYYNFLCAHPLGNLSAFNNILSNLGYILLGLLFLLIILQREINHNRALLRNDLHALECGIPKHFGLFYAMGTALMMEGLLSACYHVCPNYTNFQFDTSFMYMIAGLCMLKLYQKRHPDINASAYSAYACLAIVIFFSVLGVVFGKGNTVFWIIFSIIHIIATLLLSTQLYYMGRWKLDSGIFRRILHVLYTDCIRQCSGPLYVDRMVLLVMGNIINWSLAAYGLIMRPNDFASYLLAIGICNLLLYFAFYIIMKLRSGERIKLIPLLCIICTSVVWGFALFFFFQGLSTWQKTPAESREHNRDCILLDFFDDHDIWHFLSSIAMFGSFLVLLTLDDDLDTVQRDKIYVF
;
A
#
# COMPACT_ATOMS: atom_id res chain seq x y z
N MET A 1 -39.00 69.54 4.35
CA MET A 1 -39.17 70.76 3.53
C MET A 1 -39.33 70.36 2.07
N PHE A 2 -40.07 71.14 1.29
CA PHE A 2 -40.43 70.88 -0.12
C PHE A 2 -39.22 70.92 -1.07
N ALA A 3 -39.27 70.12 -2.15
CA ALA A 3 -39.37 70.63 -3.54
C ALA A 3 -39.58 69.49 -4.57
N LEU A 4 -40.12 69.83 -5.74
CA LEU A 4 -40.54 68.93 -6.83
C LEU A 4 -39.36 68.44 -7.71
N GLY A 5 -39.56 67.33 -8.45
CA GLY A 5 -38.68 67.00 -9.59
C GLY A 5 -38.97 65.68 -10.32
N LEU A 6 -39.89 65.68 -11.30
CA LEU A 6 -40.11 64.64 -12.32
C LEU A 6 -40.94 65.26 -13.47
N PRO A 7 -40.83 64.84 -14.76
CA PRO A 7 -39.79 64.04 -15.40
C PRO A 7 -39.11 64.76 -16.60
N PHE A 8 -37.84 64.45 -16.88
CA PHE A 8 -37.14 64.83 -18.12
C PHE A 8 -36.63 63.57 -18.84
N TRP A 9 -37.53 62.65 -19.19
CA TRP A 9 -37.21 61.30 -19.68
C TRP A 9 -38.14 60.80 -20.82
N VAL A 10 -38.54 61.70 -21.72
CA VAL A 10 -39.36 61.34 -22.91
C VAL A 10 -38.70 61.74 -24.24
N LEU A 11 -37.71 62.64 -24.25
CA LEU A 11 -37.14 63.19 -25.49
C LEU A 11 -35.81 62.58 -25.96
N LEU A 12 -35.38 61.44 -25.40
CA LEU A 12 -34.14 60.75 -25.81
C LEU A 12 -34.36 59.36 -26.45
N VAL A 13 -35.60 59.04 -26.83
CA VAL A 13 -35.95 57.81 -27.57
C VAL A 13 -36.09 58.06 -29.08
N ALA A 14 -36.27 59.32 -29.50
CA ALA A 14 -36.56 59.70 -30.89
C ALA A 14 -35.33 60.08 -31.75
N LEU A 15 -34.11 59.77 -31.32
CA LEU A 15 -32.88 60.11 -32.07
C LEU A 15 -31.85 58.97 -32.19
N VAL A 16 -32.29 57.72 -32.04
CA VAL A 16 -31.49 56.51 -32.35
C VAL A 16 -32.23 55.61 -33.37
N GLU A 17 -33.02 56.21 -34.26
CA GLU A 17 -33.54 55.57 -35.47
C GLU A 17 -32.66 55.90 -36.68
N SER A 18 -31.39 55.51 -36.63
CA SER A 18 -30.47 55.68 -37.78
C SER A 18 -29.33 54.65 -37.86
N HIS A 19 -29.46 53.47 -37.24
CA HIS A 19 -28.64 52.29 -37.54
C HIS A 19 -29.37 50.95 -37.35
N LEU A 20 -30.67 50.89 -37.68
CA LEU A 20 -31.32 49.60 -37.91
C LEU A 20 -30.93 49.11 -39.32
N GLY A 21 -29.81 48.40 -39.41
CA GLY A 21 -29.41 47.73 -40.63
C GLY A 21 -30.48 46.71 -41.03
N VAL A 22 -31.19 46.98 -42.12
CA VAL A 22 -32.20 46.07 -42.68
C VAL A 22 -31.49 44.82 -43.19
N LEU A 23 -31.43 43.77 -42.35
CA LEU A 23 -31.23 42.42 -42.86
C LEU A 23 -32.48 42.07 -43.67
N GLY A 24 -32.34 42.11 -45.00
CA GLY A 24 -33.29 41.47 -45.90
C GLY A 24 -33.38 39.96 -45.61
N PRO A 25 -34.45 39.28 -46.06
CA PRO A 25 -34.55 37.84 -45.92
C PRO A 25 -33.34 37.16 -46.58
N LYS A 26 -32.61 36.34 -45.82
CA LYS A 26 -31.53 35.53 -46.37
C LYS A 26 -32.11 34.57 -47.41
N ASN A 27 -31.44 34.43 -48.55
CA ASN A 27 -31.79 33.45 -49.55
C ASN A 27 -31.50 32.05 -48.99
N VAL A 28 -32.51 31.19 -48.96
CA VAL A 28 -32.39 29.81 -48.46
C VAL A 28 -32.45 28.83 -49.63
N SER A 29 -31.36 28.11 -49.85
CA SER A 29 -31.27 27.01 -50.82
C SER A 29 -31.49 25.68 -50.10
N GLN A 30 -32.71 25.15 -50.14
CA GLN A 30 -33.01 23.81 -49.60
C GLN A 30 -32.80 22.74 -50.67
N LYS A 31 -32.13 21.64 -50.31
CA LYS A 31 -31.86 20.49 -51.18
C LYS A 31 -32.24 19.19 -50.46
N ASP A 32 -32.92 18.29 -51.14
CA ASP A 32 -33.04 16.90 -50.71
C ASP A 32 -31.73 16.17 -51.02
N ALA A 33 -31.18 15.48 -50.03
CA ALA A 33 -29.81 15.01 -50.04
C ALA A 33 -29.69 13.49 -49.82
N GLU A 34 -28.69 12.91 -50.49
CA GLU A 34 -28.44 11.47 -50.56
C GLU A 34 -27.19 11.12 -49.73
N PHE A 35 -27.21 9.93 -49.10
CA PHE A 35 -26.04 9.39 -48.41
C PHE A 35 -24.92 9.04 -49.41
N GLU A 36 -23.68 9.05 -48.93
CA GLU A 36 -22.44 8.81 -49.68
C GLU A 36 -22.11 9.81 -50.80
N ARG A 37 -23.03 10.70 -51.15
CA ARG A 37 -22.81 11.78 -52.11
C ARG A 37 -22.00 12.91 -51.48
N THR A 38 -20.98 13.38 -52.19
CA THR A 38 -20.22 14.58 -51.82
C THR A 38 -20.83 15.79 -52.53
N TYR A 39 -21.33 16.73 -51.75
CA TYR A 39 -21.79 18.04 -52.20
C TYR A 39 -20.62 19.03 -52.12
N VAL A 40 -20.41 19.79 -53.19
CA VAL A 40 -19.42 20.88 -53.25
C VAL A 40 -20.18 22.14 -53.63
N ASP A 41 -20.30 23.04 -52.67
CA ASP A 41 -21.26 24.15 -52.72
C ASP A 41 -20.66 25.40 -52.06
N GLU A 42 -21.29 26.56 -52.30
CA GLU A 42 -20.88 27.86 -51.78
C GLU A 42 -21.97 28.49 -50.93
N VAL A 43 -21.56 29.29 -49.95
CA VAL A 43 -22.41 30.17 -49.14
C VAL A 43 -21.69 31.49 -48.86
N ASN A 44 -22.45 32.53 -48.51
CA ASN A 44 -21.97 33.85 -48.11
C ASN A 44 -22.91 34.44 -47.04
N SER A 45 -22.80 35.72 -46.72
CA SER A 45 -23.64 36.39 -45.70
C SER A 45 -25.14 36.39 -46.00
N GLU A 46 -25.51 36.32 -47.28
CA GLU A 46 -26.89 36.40 -47.80
C GLU A 46 -27.48 35.02 -48.15
N LEU A 47 -26.65 34.03 -48.48
CA LEU A 47 -27.06 32.68 -48.90
C LEU A 47 -26.82 31.63 -47.80
N VAL A 48 -27.88 30.89 -47.44
CA VAL A 48 -27.84 29.75 -46.51
C VAL A 48 -28.26 28.47 -47.25
N ASN A 49 -27.49 27.39 -47.12
CA ASN A 49 -27.84 26.10 -47.71
C ASN A 49 -28.35 25.13 -46.64
N ILE A 50 -29.43 24.42 -46.93
CA ILE A 50 -30.05 23.43 -46.05
C ILE A 50 -30.15 22.10 -46.78
N TYR A 51 -29.52 21.05 -46.25
CA TYR A 51 -29.58 19.69 -46.79
C TYR A 51 -30.52 18.84 -45.94
N THR A 52 -31.53 18.24 -46.56
CA THR A 52 -32.53 17.39 -45.91
C THR A 52 -32.19 15.93 -46.15
N PHE A 53 -32.05 15.13 -45.09
CA PHE A 53 -31.77 13.70 -45.16
C PHE A 53 -32.86 12.89 -44.44
N ASN A 54 -33.21 11.72 -44.98
CA ASN A 54 -34.13 10.77 -44.37
C ASN A 54 -33.39 9.50 -43.88
N HIS A 55 -33.55 9.15 -42.61
CA HIS A 55 -32.89 8.00 -42.01
C HIS A 55 -33.92 7.07 -41.37
N THR A 56 -33.94 5.80 -41.80
CA THR A 56 -34.86 4.81 -41.24
C THR A 56 -34.18 4.10 -40.08
N VAL A 57 -34.59 4.41 -38.86
CA VAL A 57 -34.14 3.71 -37.65
C VAL A 57 -35.05 2.51 -37.44
N THR A 58 -34.48 1.34 -37.15
CA THR A 58 -35.26 0.14 -36.77
C THR A 58 -34.85 -0.32 -35.38
N ARG A 59 -35.79 -0.93 -34.64
CA ARG A 59 -35.55 -1.36 -33.27
C ARG A 59 -34.40 -2.36 -33.13
N ASN A 60 -34.20 -3.22 -34.15
CA ASN A 60 -33.23 -4.31 -34.13
C ASN A 60 -31.90 -4.00 -34.87
N ARG A 61 -31.77 -2.82 -35.50
CA ARG A 61 -30.56 -2.40 -36.22
C ARG A 61 -30.35 -0.90 -36.05
N THR A 62 -29.34 -0.56 -35.25
CA THR A 62 -28.81 0.80 -35.08
C THR A 62 -27.71 1.04 -36.11
N GLU A 63 -27.82 2.06 -36.95
CA GLU A 63 -26.80 2.43 -37.95
C GLU A 63 -26.13 3.75 -37.56
N GLY A 64 -24.80 3.85 -37.61
CA GLY A 64 -24.14 5.12 -37.35
C GLY A 64 -24.31 6.07 -38.53
N VAL A 65 -24.54 7.36 -38.27
CA VAL A 65 -24.54 8.41 -39.31
C VAL A 65 -23.39 9.37 -39.03
N ARG A 66 -22.53 9.59 -40.03
CA ARG A 66 -21.32 10.42 -39.91
C ARG A 66 -21.39 11.59 -40.90
N VAL A 67 -21.31 12.81 -40.37
CA VAL A 67 -21.24 14.04 -41.16
C VAL A 67 -19.77 14.42 -41.31
N SER A 68 -19.28 14.48 -42.55
CA SER A 68 -17.93 14.91 -42.91
C SER A 68 -17.98 16.23 -43.66
N VAL A 69 -17.25 17.23 -43.18
CA VAL A 69 -17.13 18.53 -43.83
C VAL A 69 -15.68 18.96 -44.00
N ASN A 70 -15.39 19.63 -45.11
CA ASN A 70 -14.05 20.13 -45.43
C ASN A 70 -14.16 21.50 -46.08
N VAL A 71 -13.46 22.50 -45.55
CA VAL A 71 -13.51 23.87 -46.06
C VAL A 71 -12.27 24.15 -46.91
N LEU A 72 -12.52 24.53 -48.17
CA LEU A 72 -11.46 24.74 -49.16
C LEU A 72 -10.81 26.13 -49.04
N ASN A 73 -11.57 27.13 -48.58
CA ASN A 73 -11.12 28.53 -48.51
C ASN A 73 -10.56 28.89 -47.12
N LYS A 74 -9.43 29.62 -47.06
CA LYS A 74 -8.66 29.88 -45.83
C LYS A 74 -8.96 31.23 -45.15
N GLN A 75 -10.22 31.65 -45.08
CA GLN A 75 -10.59 32.94 -44.45
C GLN A 75 -10.62 32.83 -42.91
N LYS A 76 -9.81 33.65 -42.22
CA LYS A 76 -9.72 33.68 -40.74
C LYS A 76 -10.87 34.45 -40.05
N GLY A 77 -11.52 35.40 -40.74
CA GLY A 77 -12.43 36.37 -40.11
C GLY A 77 -13.91 35.99 -39.99
N ALA A 78 -14.39 35.04 -40.80
CA ALA A 78 -15.79 34.63 -40.84
C ALA A 78 -15.91 33.12 -41.13
N PRO A 79 -15.88 32.25 -40.11
CA PRO A 79 -15.92 30.80 -40.31
C PRO A 79 -17.28 30.34 -40.82
N LEU A 80 -17.31 29.16 -41.44
CA LEU A 80 -18.55 28.46 -41.77
C LEU A 80 -19.14 27.84 -40.51
N LEU A 81 -20.41 28.09 -40.25
CA LEU A 81 -21.17 27.44 -39.19
C LEU A 81 -22.02 26.32 -39.79
N PHE A 82 -21.80 25.11 -39.29
CA PHE A 82 -22.62 23.94 -39.58
C PHE A 82 -23.53 23.68 -38.39
N VAL A 83 -24.83 23.51 -38.64
CA VAL A 83 -25.82 23.13 -37.62
C VAL A 83 -26.55 21.89 -38.09
N VAL A 84 -26.37 20.77 -37.38
CA VAL A 84 -27.10 19.54 -37.64
C VAL A 84 -28.29 19.47 -36.68
N ARG A 85 -29.50 19.56 -37.21
CA ARG A 85 -30.75 19.44 -36.46
C ARG A 85 -31.30 18.03 -36.60
N GLN A 86 -31.34 17.30 -35.49
CA GLN A 86 -31.95 15.97 -35.36
C GLN A 86 -33.26 16.06 -34.57
N LYS A 87 -33.99 14.94 -34.47
CA LYS A 87 -35.28 14.83 -33.75
C LYS A 87 -35.21 15.30 -32.28
N GLU A 88 -34.16 14.93 -31.57
CA GLU A 88 -34.01 15.15 -30.11
C GLU A 88 -32.69 15.86 -29.74
N ALA A 89 -31.89 16.26 -30.73
CA ALA A 89 -30.56 16.85 -30.52
C ALA A 89 -30.22 17.87 -31.61
N VAL A 90 -29.39 18.85 -31.26
CA VAL A 90 -28.77 19.77 -32.21
C VAL A 90 -27.27 19.78 -31.97
N VAL A 91 -26.49 19.55 -33.03
CA VAL A 91 -25.02 19.58 -32.99
C VAL A 91 -24.56 20.72 -33.90
N SER A 92 -23.99 21.77 -33.32
CA SER A 92 -23.42 22.89 -34.06
C SER A 92 -21.91 22.99 -33.88
N PHE A 93 -21.20 23.35 -34.94
CA PHE A 93 -19.75 23.52 -34.92
C PHE A 93 -19.30 24.43 -36.08
N GLN A 94 -18.24 25.19 -35.83
CA GLN A 94 -17.61 26.02 -36.86
C GLN A 94 -16.51 25.27 -37.61
N VAL A 95 -16.28 25.64 -38.86
CA VAL A 95 -15.13 25.21 -39.66
C VAL A 95 -14.47 26.43 -40.31
N PRO A 96 -13.16 26.67 -40.12
CA PRO A 96 -12.22 25.83 -39.37
C PRO A 96 -12.54 25.69 -37.87
N LEU A 97 -12.45 24.46 -37.38
CA LEU A 97 -12.69 24.12 -35.98
C LEU A 97 -11.46 24.51 -35.17
N ILE A 98 -11.68 25.24 -34.07
CA ILE A 98 -10.61 25.66 -33.16
C ILE A 98 -10.75 24.86 -31.87
N LEU A 99 -9.81 23.95 -31.64
CA LEU A 99 -9.67 23.24 -30.37
C LEU A 99 -8.62 23.93 -29.50
N ARG A 100 -8.81 23.92 -28.18
CA ARG A 100 -7.85 24.48 -27.22
C ARG A 100 -7.16 23.34 -26.45
N GLY A 101 -5.83 23.35 -26.48
CA GLY A 101 -5.02 22.49 -25.63
C GLY A 101 -5.03 22.91 -24.16
N LEU A 102 -4.33 22.16 -23.31
CA LEU A 102 -4.25 22.36 -21.87
C LEU A 102 -3.71 23.76 -21.51
N PHE A 103 -2.78 24.27 -22.33
CA PHE A 103 -2.17 25.60 -22.18
C PHE A 103 -2.87 26.70 -23.00
N GLN A 104 -4.18 26.55 -23.27
CA GLN A 104 -4.99 27.46 -24.11
C GLN A 104 -4.49 27.63 -25.56
N ARG A 105 -3.51 26.83 -26.00
CA ARG A 105 -2.99 26.81 -27.38
C ARG A 105 -4.11 26.46 -28.35
N LYS A 106 -4.26 27.26 -29.41
CA LYS A 106 -5.31 27.12 -30.43
C LYS A 106 -4.83 26.20 -31.56
N TYR A 107 -5.61 25.17 -31.88
CA TYR A 107 -5.35 24.22 -32.96
C TYR A 107 -6.47 24.29 -33.98
N LEU A 108 -6.13 24.49 -35.25
CA LEU A 108 -7.10 24.81 -36.31
C LEU A 108 -7.24 23.66 -37.31
N TYR A 109 -8.47 23.17 -37.51
CA TYR A 109 -8.77 22.02 -38.37
C TYR A 109 -9.75 22.40 -39.49
N GLN A 110 -9.33 22.21 -40.74
CA GLN A 110 -10.14 22.52 -41.93
C GLN A 110 -11.13 21.41 -42.31
N LYS A 111 -10.80 20.16 -41.94
CA LYS A 111 -11.65 18.99 -42.08
C LYS A 111 -12.15 18.56 -40.71
N VAL A 112 -13.47 18.40 -40.59
CA VAL A 112 -14.16 18.02 -39.35
C VAL A 112 -15.12 16.89 -39.65
N GLU A 113 -15.17 15.89 -38.77
CA GLU A 113 -16.13 14.79 -38.86
C GLU A 113 -16.83 14.61 -37.53
N ARG A 114 -18.15 14.42 -37.58
CA ARG A 114 -19.02 14.26 -36.41
C ARG A 114 -19.90 13.04 -36.60
N THR A 115 -19.92 12.16 -35.61
CA THR A 115 -20.88 11.04 -35.57
C THR A 115 -22.14 11.55 -34.87
N LEU A 116 -23.31 11.36 -35.49
CA LEU A 116 -24.59 11.85 -34.99
C LEU A 116 -25.17 10.87 -33.97
N CYS A 117 -25.69 11.39 -32.85
CA CYS A 117 -26.23 10.53 -31.81
C CYS A 117 -27.57 9.94 -32.29
N GLN A 118 -27.83 8.67 -31.98
CA GLN A 118 -29.06 7.98 -32.37
C GLN A 118 -30.04 7.98 -31.19
N PRO A 119 -31.12 8.78 -31.21
CA PRO A 119 -32.16 8.67 -30.19
C PRO A 119 -32.92 7.34 -30.35
N PRO A 120 -33.19 6.60 -29.27
CA PRO A 120 -33.84 5.29 -29.33
C PRO A 120 -35.30 5.42 -29.82
N THR A 121 -35.68 4.64 -30.83
CA THR A 121 -37.08 4.59 -31.29
C THR A 121 -37.89 3.53 -30.54
N LYS A 122 -39.16 3.85 -30.24
CA LYS A 122 -40.12 2.92 -29.61
C LYS A 122 -40.87 2.05 -30.63
N ASN A 123 -40.85 2.44 -31.90
CA ASN A 123 -41.53 1.74 -32.99
C ASN A 123 -40.63 0.66 -33.58
N GLU A 124 -41.18 -0.32 -34.30
CA GLU A 124 -40.38 -1.33 -35.01
C GLU A 124 -39.47 -0.70 -36.07
N SER A 125 -40.01 0.30 -36.78
CA SER A 125 -39.29 1.17 -37.71
C SER A 125 -39.84 2.60 -37.64
N GLU A 126 -38.96 3.59 -37.70
CA GLU A 126 -39.31 5.01 -37.75
C GLU A 126 -38.41 5.72 -38.77
N VAL A 127 -39.02 6.42 -39.74
CA VAL A 127 -38.29 7.32 -40.64
C VAL A 127 -38.11 8.66 -39.93
N GLN A 128 -36.87 8.95 -39.53
CA GLN A 128 -36.47 10.20 -38.89
C GLN A 128 -35.80 11.11 -39.93
N PHE A 129 -36.12 12.40 -39.89
CA PHE A 129 -35.45 13.41 -40.73
C PHE A 129 -34.40 14.15 -39.91
N PHE A 130 -33.28 14.49 -40.56
CA PHE A 130 -32.33 15.45 -40.02
C PHE A 130 -31.90 16.44 -41.11
N TYR A 131 -31.51 17.63 -40.65
CA TYR A 131 -31.16 18.75 -41.51
C TYR A 131 -29.73 19.18 -41.22
N VAL A 132 -28.95 19.48 -42.27
CA VAL A 132 -27.63 20.11 -42.14
C VAL A 132 -27.74 21.52 -42.71
N ASP A 133 -27.72 22.52 -41.84
CA ASP A 133 -27.71 23.93 -42.23
C ASP A 133 -26.26 24.43 -42.32
N VAL A 134 -25.93 25.15 -43.39
CA VAL A 134 -24.61 25.72 -43.62
C VAL A 134 -24.73 27.22 -43.88
N SER A 135 -24.02 28.02 -43.09
CA SER A 135 -24.05 29.48 -43.18
C SER A 135 -22.69 30.12 -42.85
N THR A 136 -22.48 31.37 -43.28
CA THR A 136 -21.33 32.19 -42.86
C THR A 136 -21.77 33.65 -42.70
N LEU A 137 -20.90 34.47 -42.11
CA LEU A 137 -20.99 35.93 -42.11
C LEU A 137 -20.04 36.56 -43.15
N SER A 138 -19.31 35.75 -43.94
CA SER A 138 -18.41 36.28 -44.97
C SER A 138 -19.19 36.90 -46.13
N PRO A 139 -18.88 38.13 -46.55
CA PRO A 139 -19.45 38.72 -47.76
C PRO A 139 -18.90 38.09 -49.05
N VAL A 140 -17.88 37.22 -48.95
CA VAL A 140 -17.27 36.52 -50.09
C VAL A 140 -17.73 35.07 -50.08
N ASN A 141 -18.04 34.53 -51.27
CA ASN A 141 -18.39 33.12 -51.43
C ASN A 141 -17.32 32.21 -50.82
N THR A 142 -17.76 31.32 -49.93
CA THR A 142 -16.91 30.38 -49.21
C THR A 142 -17.31 28.96 -49.60
N THR A 143 -16.46 28.31 -50.41
CA THR A 143 -16.67 26.95 -50.90
C THR A 143 -16.35 25.89 -49.83
N TYR A 144 -17.24 24.92 -49.67
CA TYR A 144 -17.08 23.78 -48.77
C TYR A 144 -17.47 22.47 -49.45
N GLN A 145 -17.02 21.37 -48.86
CA GLN A 145 -17.43 20.02 -49.21
C GLN A 145 -18.21 19.44 -48.03
N LEU A 146 -19.40 18.86 -48.29
CA LEU A 146 -20.23 18.13 -47.34
C LEU A 146 -20.47 16.72 -47.86
N ARG A 147 -20.20 15.70 -47.05
CA ARG A 147 -20.59 14.31 -47.31
C ARG A 147 -21.19 13.73 -46.04
N VAL A 148 -22.34 13.07 -46.15
CA VAL A 148 -22.93 12.32 -45.04
C VAL A 148 -22.89 10.85 -45.39
N SER A 149 -22.26 10.05 -44.54
CA SER A 149 -22.04 8.62 -44.75
C SER A 149 -22.70 7.77 -43.67
N ARG A 150 -23.02 6.53 -44.01
CA ARG A 150 -23.43 5.51 -43.03
C ARG A 150 -22.19 4.82 -42.47
N MET A 151 -22.30 4.27 -41.26
CA MET A 151 -21.26 3.47 -40.62
C MET A 151 -21.79 2.05 -40.44
N ASP A 152 -21.27 1.13 -41.25
CA ASP A 152 -21.69 -0.29 -41.25
C ASP A 152 -21.39 -0.95 -39.90
N ASP A 153 -20.21 -0.68 -39.32
CA ASP A 153 -19.74 -1.24 -38.05
C ASP A 153 -19.93 -0.27 -36.86
N PHE A 154 -21.13 0.33 -36.72
CA PHE A 154 -21.41 1.23 -35.58
C PHE A 154 -21.63 0.50 -34.25
N VAL A 155 -22.07 -0.75 -34.29
CA VAL A 155 -22.34 -1.58 -33.11
C VAL A 155 -21.20 -2.57 -32.91
N LEU A 156 -20.49 -2.45 -31.79
CA LEU A 156 -19.41 -3.35 -31.39
C LEU A 156 -19.97 -4.72 -30.98
N ARG A 157 -19.27 -5.79 -31.34
CA ARG A 157 -19.62 -7.17 -30.98
C ARG A 157 -18.64 -7.77 -29.98
N THR A 158 -19.12 -8.66 -29.13
CA THR A 158 -18.29 -9.35 -28.14
C THR A 158 -17.30 -10.30 -28.82
N GLY A 159 -16.02 -10.21 -28.48
CA GLY A 159 -14.96 -11.06 -29.01
C GLY A 159 -14.40 -10.65 -30.38
N GLU A 160 -15.06 -9.74 -31.11
CA GLU A 160 -14.57 -9.22 -32.39
C GLU A 160 -13.69 -7.98 -32.18
N GLN A 161 -12.54 -7.91 -32.86
CA GLN A 161 -11.64 -6.75 -32.79
C GLN A 161 -11.94 -5.77 -33.94
N PHE A 162 -12.42 -4.58 -33.59
CA PHE A 162 -12.71 -3.51 -34.55
C PHE A 162 -11.58 -2.46 -34.55
N SER A 163 -11.14 -2.01 -35.74
CA SER A 163 -10.01 -1.06 -35.88
C SER A 163 -10.36 0.15 -36.73
N PHE A 164 -10.03 1.35 -36.25
CA PHE A 164 -10.34 2.61 -36.92
C PHE A 164 -9.25 3.66 -36.70
N ASN A 165 -9.33 4.75 -37.49
CA ASN A 165 -8.45 5.91 -37.37
C ASN A 165 -9.22 7.13 -36.87
N THR A 166 -8.63 7.90 -35.95
CA THR A 166 -9.26 9.10 -35.35
C THR A 166 -8.25 10.25 -35.22
N THR A 167 -8.76 11.48 -35.21
CA THR A 167 -8.02 12.73 -34.98
C THR A 167 -8.83 13.60 -34.01
N ALA A 168 -8.22 14.66 -33.46
CA ALA A 168 -8.91 15.54 -32.50
C ALA A 168 -10.17 16.22 -33.08
N ALA A 169 -10.22 16.47 -34.39
CA ALA A 169 -11.35 17.06 -35.10
C ALA A 169 -12.25 16.03 -35.82
N GLN A 170 -11.94 14.75 -35.71
CA GLN A 170 -12.72 13.65 -36.29
C GLN A 170 -12.94 12.53 -35.25
N PRO A 171 -13.44 12.85 -34.04
CA PRO A 171 -13.68 11.87 -32.98
C PRO A 171 -14.65 10.79 -33.44
N GLN A 172 -14.56 9.62 -32.81
CA GLN A 172 -15.41 8.47 -33.14
C GLN A 172 -16.01 7.90 -31.85
N TYR A 173 -17.23 7.41 -31.94
CA TYR A 173 -17.84 6.60 -30.89
C TYR A 173 -18.71 5.51 -31.51
N PHE A 174 -18.87 4.42 -30.74
CA PHE A 174 -19.54 3.19 -31.19
C PHE A 174 -20.48 2.70 -30.10
N LYS A 175 -21.62 2.13 -30.46
CA LYS A 175 -22.58 1.55 -29.51
C LYS A 175 -22.10 0.14 -29.12
N TYR A 176 -22.27 -0.25 -27.87
CA TYR A 176 -22.26 -1.64 -27.43
C TYR A 176 -23.56 -1.95 -26.70
N GLU A 177 -24.05 -3.17 -26.82
CA GLU A 177 -25.28 -3.66 -26.18
C GLU A 177 -24.98 -4.98 -25.47
N PHE A 178 -25.39 -5.11 -24.21
CA PHE A 178 -25.07 -6.29 -23.40
C PHE A 178 -25.83 -7.53 -23.90
N PRO A 179 -25.16 -8.64 -24.22
CA PRO A 179 -25.82 -9.90 -24.54
C PRO A 179 -26.68 -10.44 -23.38
N GLU A 180 -27.67 -11.27 -23.70
CA GLU A 180 -28.45 -11.97 -22.68
C GLU A 180 -27.53 -12.85 -21.79
N GLY A 181 -27.76 -12.82 -20.47
CA GLY A 181 -26.95 -13.54 -19.49
C GLY A 181 -25.56 -12.91 -19.19
N VAL A 182 -25.20 -11.78 -19.78
CA VAL A 182 -23.92 -11.09 -19.50
C VAL A 182 -24.13 -9.86 -18.61
N ASP A 183 -23.61 -9.92 -17.38
CA ASP A 183 -23.72 -8.83 -16.39
C ASP A 183 -22.55 -7.83 -16.43
N SER A 184 -21.41 -8.23 -17.00
CA SER A 184 -20.19 -7.41 -17.00
C SER A 184 -19.31 -7.70 -18.22
N VAL A 185 -18.69 -6.64 -18.74
CA VAL A 185 -17.79 -6.69 -19.90
C VAL A 185 -16.57 -5.81 -19.65
N ILE A 186 -15.47 -6.06 -20.36
CA ILE A 186 -14.28 -5.22 -20.35
C ILE A 186 -14.00 -4.70 -21.76
N VAL A 187 -13.94 -3.37 -21.88
CA VAL A 187 -13.63 -2.67 -23.12
C VAL A 187 -12.11 -2.46 -23.17
N LYS A 188 -11.42 -3.29 -23.95
CA LYS A 188 -9.97 -3.23 -24.15
C LYS A 188 -9.68 -2.38 -25.40
N VAL A 189 -8.88 -1.32 -25.26
CA VAL A 189 -8.46 -0.47 -26.39
C VAL A 189 -6.94 -0.51 -26.53
N THR A 190 -6.46 -0.72 -27.75
CA THR A 190 -5.04 -0.90 -28.06
C THR A 190 -4.57 -0.05 -29.24
N SER A 191 -3.30 0.37 -29.23
CA SER A 191 -2.63 1.13 -30.29
C SER A 191 -1.18 0.68 -30.45
N LYS A 192 -0.71 0.62 -31.70
CA LYS A 192 0.71 0.36 -32.03
C LYS A 192 1.63 1.55 -31.68
N LYS A 193 1.08 2.76 -31.57
CA LYS A 193 1.81 4.01 -31.26
C LYS A 193 1.40 4.56 -29.90
N ALA A 194 2.37 5.02 -29.10
CA ALA A 194 2.10 5.69 -27.83
C ALA A 194 1.40 7.04 -28.05
N PHE A 195 1.94 7.86 -28.95
CA PHE A 195 1.43 9.18 -29.30
C PHE A 195 0.78 9.17 -30.70
N PRO A 196 -0.24 10.02 -30.95
CA PRO A 196 -0.76 11.05 -30.06
C PRO A 196 -1.53 10.50 -28.85
N CYS A 197 -1.58 11.23 -27.74
CA CYS A 197 -2.36 10.92 -26.55
C CYS A 197 -3.86 10.80 -26.91
N SER A 198 -4.57 9.88 -26.27
CA SER A 198 -6.01 9.70 -26.47
C SER A 198 -6.74 9.51 -25.15
N VAL A 199 -8.03 9.82 -25.12
CA VAL A 199 -8.95 9.47 -24.03
C VAL A 199 -10.01 8.52 -24.56
N ILE A 200 -10.26 7.48 -23.77
CA ILE A 200 -11.39 6.55 -23.92
C ILE A 200 -12.42 6.92 -22.86
N SER A 201 -13.69 7.06 -23.23
CA SER A 201 -14.80 7.36 -22.32
C SER A 201 -15.98 6.42 -22.59
N ILE A 202 -16.59 5.88 -21.54
CA ILE A 202 -17.77 5.02 -21.59
C ILE A 202 -18.96 5.84 -21.08
N GLN A 203 -19.88 6.16 -21.97
CA GLN A 203 -21.04 7.04 -21.71
C GLN A 203 -22.36 6.28 -21.94
N ASP A 204 -23.43 6.69 -21.26
CA ASP A 204 -24.77 6.12 -21.52
C ASP A 204 -25.26 6.50 -22.93
N VAL A 205 -26.25 5.77 -23.46
CA VAL A 205 -26.85 5.98 -24.79
C VAL A 205 -27.82 7.16 -24.74
N LEU A 206 -27.29 8.35 -24.45
CA LEU A 206 -28.01 9.61 -24.31
C LEU A 206 -27.44 10.67 -25.26
N CYS A 207 -28.31 11.56 -25.74
CA CYS A 207 -27.93 12.75 -26.50
C CYS A 207 -27.91 13.98 -25.57
N PRO A 208 -26.94 14.91 -25.70
CA PRO A 208 -25.77 14.87 -26.59
C PRO A 208 -24.64 13.97 -26.05
N VAL A 209 -23.85 13.39 -26.96
CA VAL A 209 -22.64 12.64 -26.63
C VAL A 209 -21.45 13.61 -26.51
N TYR A 210 -20.63 13.46 -25.47
CA TYR A 210 -19.46 14.30 -25.24
C TYR A 210 -18.19 13.67 -25.84
N ASP A 211 -17.84 14.10 -27.05
CA ASP A 211 -16.81 13.50 -27.90
C ASP A 211 -15.68 14.48 -28.31
N LEU A 212 -15.53 15.61 -27.62
CA LEU A 212 -14.46 16.59 -27.85
C LEU A 212 -13.44 16.57 -26.70
N ASP A 213 -12.21 16.99 -26.99
CA ASP A 213 -11.09 17.02 -26.04
C ASP A 213 -11.46 17.67 -24.69
N ASN A 214 -12.20 18.78 -24.76
CA ASN A 214 -12.59 19.62 -23.63
C ASN A 214 -13.82 19.13 -22.85
N ASN A 215 -14.59 18.16 -23.36
CA ASN A 215 -15.87 17.76 -22.76
C ASN A 215 -16.03 16.25 -22.53
N VAL A 216 -15.20 15.40 -23.15
CA VAL A 216 -15.23 13.92 -23.03
C VAL A 216 -15.07 13.39 -21.59
N ALA A 217 -14.61 14.24 -20.67
CA ALA A 217 -14.43 13.97 -19.25
C ALA A 217 -15.61 14.45 -18.36
N PHE A 218 -16.71 14.98 -18.94
CA PHE A 218 -17.83 15.53 -18.17
C PHE A 218 -18.87 14.50 -17.72
N ILE A 219 -18.96 13.35 -18.41
CA ILE A 219 -19.90 12.27 -18.06
C ILE A 219 -19.27 10.91 -18.35
N GLY A 220 -19.76 9.89 -17.65
CA GLY A 220 -19.32 8.51 -17.83
C GLY A 220 -17.93 8.25 -17.25
N MET A 221 -17.40 7.05 -17.50
CA MET A 221 -16.09 6.63 -17.00
C MET A 221 -15.02 6.87 -18.06
N TYR A 222 -13.89 7.51 -17.73
CA TYR A 222 -12.85 7.83 -18.71
C TYR A 222 -11.42 7.52 -18.25
N GLN A 223 -10.55 7.26 -19.22
CA GLN A 223 -9.11 6.99 -19.05
C GLN A 223 -8.28 7.70 -20.12
N THR A 224 -7.13 8.26 -19.74
CA THR A 224 -6.06 8.60 -20.69
C THR A 224 -5.29 7.36 -21.16
N MET A 225 -4.78 7.40 -22.39
CA MET A 225 -4.21 6.23 -23.08
C MET A 225 -3.04 6.60 -23.99
N THR A 226 -1.89 5.95 -23.77
CA THR A 226 -0.82 5.86 -24.78
C THR A 226 -1.07 4.66 -25.71
N LYS A 227 -0.67 3.44 -25.32
CA LYS A 227 -0.82 2.21 -26.12
C LYS A 227 -1.96 1.29 -25.69
N LYS A 228 -2.35 1.32 -24.42
CA LYS A 228 -3.35 0.42 -23.82
C LYS A 228 -4.29 1.20 -22.90
N ALA A 229 -5.57 0.86 -22.93
CA ALA A 229 -6.57 1.24 -21.93
C ALA A 229 -7.57 0.08 -21.76
N ALA A 230 -8.18 -0.01 -20.58
CA ALA A 230 -9.14 -1.06 -20.26
C ALA A 230 -10.13 -0.55 -19.22
N ILE A 231 -11.43 -0.59 -19.54
CA ILE A 231 -12.51 -0.18 -18.62
C ILE A 231 -13.46 -1.36 -18.46
N THR A 232 -13.63 -1.84 -17.22
CA THR A 232 -14.65 -2.82 -16.85
C THR A 232 -15.98 -2.09 -16.66
N VAL A 233 -17.04 -2.59 -17.29
CA VAL A 233 -18.37 -1.98 -17.35
C VAL A 233 -19.38 -2.99 -16.82
N GLN A 234 -20.18 -2.61 -15.83
CA GLN A 234 -21.25 -3.45 -15.29
C GLN A 234 -22.58 -3.04 -15.90
N ARG A 235 -23.39 -4.01 -16.33
CA ARG A 235 -24.70 -3.81 -16.95
C ARG A 235 -25.65 -2.98 -16.08
N LYS A 236 -25.59 -3.18 -14.76
CA LYS A 236 -26.42 -2.50 -13.76
C LYS A 236 -26.24 -0.97 -13.75
N ASP A 237 -25.10 -0.47 -14.23
CA ASP A 237 -24.74 0.95 -14.20
C ASP A 237 -25.34 1.72 -15.40
N PHE A 238 -25.94 1.01 -16.37
CA PHE A 238 -26.47 1.55 -17.64
C PHE A 238 -27.95 1.18 -17.83
N PRO A 239 -28.90 2.13 -17.62
CA PRO A 239 -30.34 1.86 -17.72
C PRO A 239 -30.77 1.29 -19.08
N SER A 240 -30.05 1.67 -20.14
CA SER A 240 -30.31 1.28 -21.52
C SER A 240 -29.81 -0.13 -21.89
N ASN A 241 -29.22 -0.89 -20.95
CA ASN A 241 -28.46 -2.13 -21.23
C ASN A 241 -27.43 -2.00 -22.37
N SER A 242 -26.94 -0.77 -22.60
CA SER A 242 -26.07 -0.40 -23.70
C SER A 242 -25.30 0.87 -23.33
N PHE A 243 -24.17 1.11 -24.01
CA PHE A 243 -23.31 2.27 -23.78
C PHE A 243 -22.58 2.68 -25.07
N TYR A 244 -22.09 3.92 -25.11
CA TYR A 244 -21.17 4.40 -26.13
C TYR A 244 -19.72 4.29 -25.67
N VAL A 245 -18.88 3.68 -26.51
CA VAL A 245 -17.41 3.74 -26.41
C VAL A 245 -16.93 4.95 -27.20
N VAL A 246 -16.63 6.04 -26.51
CA VAL A 246 -16.19 7.32 -27.08
C VAL A 246 -14.66 7.40 -27.09
N VAL A 247 -14.08 7.79 -28.23
CA VAL A 247 -12.63 7.76 -28.46
C VAL A 247 -12.16 9.06 -29.09
N VAL A 248 -11.40 9.83 -28.30
CA VAL A 248 -10.95 11.18 -28.63
C VAL A 248 -9.42 11.25 -28.61
N VAL A 249 -8.82 11.78 -29.67
CA VAL A 249 -7.38 12.10 -29.70
C VAL A 249 -7.18 13.49 -29.10
N LYS A 250 -6.28 13.61 -28.13
CA LYS A 250 -5.94 14.87 -27.48
C LYS A 250 -5.09 15.75 -28.40
N THR A 251 -5.30 17.07 -28.38
CA THR A 251 -4.48 18.02 -29.18
C THR A 251 -3.03 18.10 -28.67
N GLU A 252 -2.79 17.74 -27.41
CA GLU A 252 -1.47 17.75 -26.77
C GLU A 252 -1.17 16.40 -26.12
N ASP A 253 0.11 16.03 -26.03
CA ASP A 253 0.54 14.73 -25.47
C ASP A 253 0.77 14.73 -23.96
N GLN A 254 0.80 15.91 -23.34
CA GLN A 254 1.19 16.07 -21.94
C GLN A 254 0.24 15.39 -20.94
N ALA A 255 -1.05 15.25 -21.28
CA ALA A 255 -2.01 14.47 -20.49
C ALA A 255 -1.63 12.98 -20.39
N CYS A 256 -0.83 12.46 -21.33
CA CYS A 256 -0.28 11.10 -21.33
C CYS A 256 1.25 11.09 -21.08
N GLY A 257 1.82 12.14 -20.48
CA GLY A 257 3.26 12.21 -20.17
C GLY A 257 4.18 12.57 -21.34
N GLY A 258 3.65 12.82 -22.53
CA GLY A 258 4.47 13.20 -23.69
C GLY A 258 5.03 14.62 -23.62
N SER A 259 6.14 14.84 -24.30
CA SER A 259 6.81 16.15 -24.36
C SER A 259 5.91 17.20 -25.02
N LEU A 260 5.69 18.33 -24.33
CA LEU A 260 5.15 19.52 -24.97
C LEU A 260 6.21 20.10 -25.92
N PRO A 261 5.92 20.30 -27.22
CA PRO A 261 6.87 20.91 -28.14
C PRO A 261 7.25 22.33 -27.67
N PHE A 262 8.54 22.51 -27.36
CA PHE A 262 9.14 23.82 -27.05
C PHE A 262 9.39 24.58 -28.35
N TYR A 263 8.37 25.30 -28.81
CA TYR A 263 8.50 26.29 -29.87
C TYR A 263 7.91 27.62 -29.39
N PRO A 264 8.62 28.75 -29.60
CA PRO A 264 8.07 30.06 -29.33
C PRO A 264 7.02 30.37 -30.40
N PHE A 265 5.74 30.28 -30.02
CA PHE A 265 4.64 30.81 -30.81
C PHE A 265 4.15 32.12 -30.18
N VAL A 266 3.89 33.11 -31.03
CA VAL A 266 3.24 34.36 -30.64
C VAL A 266 1.87 34.04 -30.07
N GLU A 267 1.45 34.76 -29.02
CA GLU A 267 0.09 34.66 -28.51
C GLU A 267 -0.92 34.89 -29.66
N ASP A 268 -1.98 34.08 -29.69
CA ASP A 268 -3.09 34.09 -30.65
C ASP A 268 -2.92 33.51 -32.08
N GLU A 269 -1.73 33.15 -32.59
CA GLU A 269 -1.65 32.38 -33.85
C GLU A 269 -1.92 30.88 -33.64
N PRO A 270 -2.80 30.23 -34.44
CA PRO A 270 -3.09 28.81 -34.32
C PRO A 270 -1.94 27.92 -34.84
N VAL A 271 -1.66 26.84 -34.11
CA VAL A 271 -0.56 25.91 -34.42
C VAL A 271 -1.02 24.82 -35.38
N ASP A 272 -0.29 24.64 -36.49
CA ASP A 272 -0.43 23.48 -37.37
C ASP A 272 0.42 22.31 -36.83
N GLN A 273 -0.23 21.17 -36.53
CA GLN A 273 0.43 19.94 -36.08
C GLN A 273 0.51 18.85 -37.17
N GLY A 274 0.12 19.16 -38.41
CA GLY A 274 0.06 18.19 -39.50
C GLY A 274 -0.92 17.03 -39.23
N HIS A 275 -0.61 15.86 -39.78
CA HIS A 275 -1.48 14.67 -39.69
C HIS A 275 -1.38 13.96 -38.32
N ARG A 276 -1.87 14.61 -37.26
CA ARG A 276 -1.99 14.04 -35.91
C ARG A 276 -3.16 13.04 -35.82
N GLN A 277 -2.90 11.83 -36.29
CA GLN A 277 -3.87 10.73 -36.36
C GLN A 277 -3.42 9.51 -35.53
N LYS A 278 -4.37 8.82 -34.90
CA LYS A 278 -4.13 7.57 -34.17
C LYS A 278 -4.98 6.44 -34.75
N THR A 279 -4.35 5.28 -34.97
CA THR A 279 -5.03 4.02 -35.27
C THR A 279 -5.27 3.30 -33.95
N LEU A 280 -6.52 2.96 -33.67
CA LEU A 280 -6.95 2.32 -32.44
C LEU A 280 -7.76 1.05 -32.77
N SER A 281 -7.58 0.03 -31.95
CA SER A 281 -8.29 -1.24 -32.05
C SER A 281 -9.04 -1.48 -30.74
N VAL A 282 -10.37 -1.59 -30.82
CA VAL A 282 -11.28 -1.87 -29.70
C VAL A 282 -11.67 -3.34 -29.74
N LEU A 283 -11.67 -3.98 -28.58
CA LEU A 283 -12.16 -5.33 -28.35
C LEU A 283 -13.02 -5.30 -27.08
N VAL A 284 -14.27 -5.72 -27.18
CA VAL A 284 -15.12 -5.93 -25.99
C VAL A 284 -15.14 -7.43 -25.69
N SER A 285 -14.67 -7.81 -24.50
CA SER A 285 -14.75 -9.21 -24.03
C SER A 285 -15.65 -9.30 -22.80
N GLN A 286 -16.22 -10.47 -22.56
CA GLN A 286 -16.89 -10.75 -21.29
C GLN A 286 -15.90 -10.54 -20.13
N ALA A 287 -16.36 -9.99 -19.02
CA ALA A 287 -15.55 -9.89 -17.81
C ALA A 287 -15.69 -11.16 -16.95
N VAL A 288 -15.00 -11.20 -15.81
CA VAL A 288 -14.90 -12.40 -14.97
C VAL A 288 -16.27 -12.85 -14.43
N THR A 289 -16.51 -14.16 -14.50
CA THR A 289 -17.77 -14.80 -14.10
C THR A 289 -17.85 -15.00 -12.58
N SER A 290 -19.07 -15.16 -12.07
CA SER A 290 -19.33 -15.42 -10.64
C SER A 290 -18.57 -16.65 -10.11
N GLU A 291 -18.36 -17.66 -10.96
CA GLU A 291 -17.62 -18.88 -10.61
C GLU A 291 -16.15 -18.59 -10.27
N ALA A 292 -15.50 -17.67 -10.99
CA ALA A 292 -14.11 -17.30 -10.74
C ALA A 292 -13.96 -16.46 -9.45
N TYR A 293 -14.94 -15.62 -9.08
CA TYR A 293 -14.96 -14.99 -7.74
C TYR A 293 -15.02 -16.04 -6.62
N VAL A 294 -15.90 -17.03 -6.75
CA VAL A 294 -16.02 -18.13 -5.77
C VAL A 294 -14.75 -18.98 -5.75
N GLY A 295 -14.19 -19.32 -6.92
CA GLY A 295 -12.94 -20.04 -7.07
C GLY A 295 -11.76 -19.32 -6.42
N GLY A 296 -11.59 -18.02 -6.67
CA GLY A 296 -10.55 -17.19 -6.05
C GLY A 296 -10.69 -17.12 -4.52
N MET A 297 -11.90 -16.94 -4.00
CA MET A 297 -12.17 -16.94 -2.55
C MET A 297 -11.88 -18.30 -1.90
N LEU A 298 -12.35 -19.41 -2.48
CA LEU A 298 -12.10 -20.75 -1.98
C LEU A 298 -10.61 -21.13 -2.06
N PHE A 299 -9.91 -20.70 -3.11
CA PHE A 299 -8.47 -20.92 -3.27
C PHE A 299 -7.67 -20.17 -2.20
N CYS A 300 -7.90 -18.87 -2.02
CA CYS A 300 -7.25 -18.05 -0.99
C CYS A 300 -7.50 -18.63 0.42
N LEU A 301 -8.77 -18.86 0.79
CA LEU A 301 -9.11 -19.43 2.09
C LEU A 301 -8.54 -20.84 2.27
N GLY A 302 -8.58 -21.67 1.23
CA GLY A 302 -8.04 -23.04 1.25
C GLY A 302 -6.54 -23.07 1.55
N ILE A 303 -5.75 -22.20 0.91
CA ILE A 303 -4.31 -22.07 1.19
C ILE A 303 -4.08 -21.70 2.65
N PHE A 304 -4.67 -20.62 3.15
CA PHE A 304 -4.34 -20.13 4.49
C PHE A 304 -4.92 -21.02 5.61
N LEU A 305 -6.13 -21.57 5.44
CA LEU A 305 -6.70 -22.52 6.41
C LEU A 305 -5.92 -23.84 6.46
N SER A 306 -5.19 -24.22 5.41
CA SER A 306 -4.31 -25.39 5.45
C SER A 306 -3.20 -25.26 6.50
N PHE A 307 -2.68 -24.04 6.75
CA PHE A 307 -1.69 -23.79 7.81
C PHE A 307 -2.28 -23.96 9.22
N TYR A 308 -3.55 -23.58 9.41
CA TYR A 308 -4.28 -23.82 10.66
C TYR A 308 -4.46 -25.32 10.89
N LEU A 309 -4.94 -26.05 9.88
CA LEU A 309 -5.08 -27.52 9.95
C LEU A 309 -3.74 -28.20 10.23
N LEU A 310 -2.66 -27.82 9.54
CA LEU A 310 -1.32 -28.33 9.80
C LEU A 310 -0.86 -28.05 11.23
N THR A 311 -1.09 -26.85 11.75
CA THR A 311 -0.73 -26.46 13.12
C THR A 311 -1.51 -27.30 14.16
N VAL A 312 -2.80 -27.53 13.94
CA VAL A 312 -3.63 -28.40 14.78
C VAL A 312 -3.14 -29.85 14.71
N LEU A 313 -2.85 -30.38 13.52
CA LEU A 313 -2.33 -31.73 13.34
C LEU A 313 -0.98 -31.93 14.04
N LEU A 314 -0.07 -30.94 13.96
CA LEU A 314 1.20 -30.95 14.68
C LEU A 314 0.99 -30.92 16.20
N ALA A 315 0.09 -30.07 16.71
CA ALA A 315 -0.23 -30.02 18.14
C ALA A 315 -0.89 -31.32 18.65
N CYS A 316 -1.75 -31.94 17.85
CA CYS A 316 -2.34 -33.24 18.14
C CYS A 316 -1.27 -34.36 18.13
N TRP A 317 -0.35 -34.35 17.17
CA TRP A 317 0.78 -35.27 17.10
C TRP A 317 1.67 -35.14 18.34
N GLU A 318 2.07 -33.93 18.71
CA GLU A 318 2.92 -33.68 19.89
C GLU A 318 2.24 -34.14 21.17
N ASN A 319 0.95 -33.82 21.36
CA ASN A 319 0.18 -34.29 22.52
C ASN A 319 0.07 -35.81 22.56
N TRP A 320 -0.15 -36.47 21.41
CA TRP A 320 -0.18 -37.94 21.33
C TRP A 320 1.20 -38.55 21.63
N ARG A 321 2.27 -37.96 21.11
CA ARG A 321 3.66 -38.38 21.36
C ARG A 321 4.05 -38.20 22.82
N GLN A 322 3.62 -37.11 23.47
CA GLN A 322 3.83 -36.92 24.91
C GLN A 322 3.04 -37.93 25.72
N LYS A 323 1.73 -38.12 25.45
CA LYS A 323 0.92 -39.16 26.11
C LYS A 323 1.55 -40.55 25.96
N LYS A 324 2.04 -40.91 24.77
CA LYS A 324 2.75 -42.18 24.52
C LYS A 324 4.04 -42.30 25.34
N LYS A 325 4.85 -41.23 25.44
CA LYS A 325 6.04 -41.21 26.31
C LYS A 325 5.68 -41.36 27.79
N THR A 326 4.69 -40.63 28.29
CA THR A 326 4.23 -40.73 29.68
C THR A 326 3.67 -42.12 29.99
N LEU A 327 2.95 -42.74 29.04
CA LEU A 327 2.46 -44.11 29.17
C LEU A 327 3.59 -45.14 29.21
N LEU A 328 4.60 -45.01 28.33
CA LEU A 328 5.79 -45.87 28.35
C LEU A 328 6.58 -45.75 29.67
N VAL A 329 6.80 -44.53 30.16
CA VAL A 329 7.48 -44.29 31.45
C VAL A 329 6.65 -44.76 32.65
N ALA A 330 5.32 -44.77 32.54
CA ALA A 330 4.44 -45.36 33.55
C ALA A 330 4.48 -46.89 33.54
N ILE A 331 4.61 -47.51 32.36
CA ILE A 331 4.75 -48.96 32.20
C ILE A 331 6.12 -49.44 32.71
N ASP A 332 7.21 -48.74 32.41
CA ASP A 332 8.55 -49.05 32.97
C ASP A 332 8.58 -48.96 34.51
N ARG A 333 7.79 -48.05 35.10
CA ARG A 333 7.63 -47.97 36.57
C ARG A 333 6.69 -49.01 37.17
N ALA A 334 5.91 -49.73 36.36
CA ALA A 334 4.93 -50.69 36.82
C ALA A 334 5.47 -52.13 36.94
N CYS A 335 6.74 -52.37 36.59
CA CYS A 335 7.41 -53.66 36.73
C CYS A 335 8.39 -53.67 37.92
N PRO A 336 7.98 -54.16 39.11
CA PRO A 336 8.93 -54.59 40.14
C PRO A 336 9.55 -55.95 39.76
N GLU A 337 10.77 -56.20 40.22
CA GLU A 337 11.53 -57.41 39.93
C GLU A 337 10.87 -58.70 40.46
N SER A 338 11.09 -59.82 39.77
CA SER A 338 10.95 -61.18 40.33
C SER A 338 12.25 -61.96 40.05
N GLY A 339 13.21 -61.82 40.97
CA GLY A 339 14.61 -62.13 40.73
C GLY A 339 15.06 -63.59 40.82
N THR A 340 16.38 -63.78 40.78
CA THR A 340 17.07 -64.81 41.60
C THR A 340 18.55 -64.46 41.78
N SER A 341 19.16 -65.03 42.82
CA SER A 341 20.43 -64.59 43.43
C SER A 341 21.72 -65.06 42.74
N ARG A 342 22.79 -64.22 42.80
CA ARG A 342 24.10 -64.58 43.39
C ARG A 342 25.13 -63.43 43.37
N GLY A 343 25.90 -63.27 44.45
CA GLY A 343 27.27 -62.71 44.40
C GLY A 343 27.53 -61.34 45.04
N HIS A 344 27.83 -61.33 46.33
CA HIS A 344 28.66 -60.30 47.00
C HIS A 344 30.04 -60.94 47.30
N PRO A 345 31.16 -60.18 47.33
CA PRO A 345 31.49 -59.43 48.56
C PRO A 345 32.37 -58.15 48.46
N ARG A 346 32.03 -57.16 49.32
CA ARG A 346 32.89 -56.34 50.24
C ARG A 346 34.08 -55.47 49.74
N VAL A 347 34.41 -54.53 50.66
CA VAL A 347 35.63 -53.68 50.80
C VAL A 347 35.51 -52.32 50.08
N LEU A 348 35.68 -51.14 50.72
CA LEU A 348 35.95 -50.76 52.14
C LEU A 348 35.12 -49.49 52.53
N ALA A 349 35.64 -48.65 53.44
CA ALA A 349 35.22 -47.27 53.77
C ALA A 349 36.24 -46.26 53.16
N ASP A 350 36.11 -44.94 53.25
CA ASP A 350 36.19 -44.14 54.49
C ASP A 350 35.30 -42.89 54.54
N SER A 351 35.20 -42.30 55.74
CA SER A 351 34.49 -41.06 56.04
C SER A 351 35.26 -40.21 57.07
N PHE A 352 34.95 -38.91 57.11
CA PHE A 352 35.29 -37.92 58.17
C PHE A 352 36.71 -37.29 58.18
N PRO A 353 36.93 -36.16 58.89
CA PRO A 353 35.97 -35.26 59.59
C PRO A 353 36.06 -33.76 59.23
N GLY A 354 35.08 -32.94 59.69
CA GLY A 354 35.06 -31.49 59.46
C GLY A 354 34.06 -30.62 60.27
N SER A 355 33.80 -30.93 61.55
CA SER A 355 33.06 -30.10 62.55
C SER A 355 31.56 -29.74 62.33
N SER A 356 30.88 -29.47 63.46
CA SER A 356 29.41 -29.46 63.67
C SER A 356 28.90 -28.11 64.24
N PRO A 357 27.71 -28.02 64.91
CA PRO A 357 26.34 -28.06 64.38
C PRO A 357 25.54 -26.79 64.77
N TYR A 358 24.24 -26.68 64.42
CA TYR A 358 23.22 -26.12 65.32
C TYR A 358 21.79 -26.54 64.92
N GLU A 359 20.90 -26.61 65.91
CA GLU A 359 19.47 -26.96 65.84
C GLU A 359 18.65 -25.90 65.06
N GLY A 360 17.45 -26.12 64.53
CA GLY A 360 16.53 -27.26 64.72
C GLY A 360 15.29 -26.89 65.54
N TYR A 361 14.24 -26.33 64.93
CA TYR A 361 12.88 -26.28 65.51
C TYR A 361 11.80 -26.35 64.44
N ASN A 362 10.70 -27.05 64.76
CA ASN A 362 9.55 -27.33 63.91
C ASN A 362 8.27 -27.23 64.76
N TYR A 363 7.33 -26.34 64.40
CA TYR A 363 5.99 -26.16 64.98
C TYR A 363 5.18 -25.28 64.01
N GLY A 364 3.87 -25.44 63.77
CA GLY A 364 2.92 -26.42 64.31
C GLY A 364 1.60 -26.41 63.51
N SER A 365 0.64 -27.27 63.91
CA SER A 365 -0.62 -27.54 63.21
C SER A 365 -1.65 -26.40 63.27
N PHE A 366 -2.57 -26.37 62.29
CA PHE A 366 -3.85 -25.66 62.40
C PHE A 366 -4.85 -26.43 63.28
N GLU A 367 -5.74 -25.69 63.97
CA GLU A 367 -7.00 -26.17 64.54
C GLU A 367 -8.17 -25.29 64.05
N ASN A 368 -9.40 -25.83 64.10
CA ASN A 368 -10.65 -25.18 63.67
C ASN A 368 -11.34 -24.43 64.84
N GLY A 369 -12.05 -23.33 64.56
CA GLY A 369 -12.91 -22.67 65.58
C GLY A 369 -13.73 -21.47 65.07
N SER A 370 -15.06 -21.64 65.07
CA SER A 370 -16.16 -20.75 64.63
C SER A 370 -16.44 -19.43 65.41
N GLY A 371 -17.15 -18.48 64.77
CA GLY A 371 -17.95 -17.38 65.40
C GLY A 371 -17.61 -15.97 64.86
N SER A 372 -18.46 -15.25 64.11
CA SER A 372 -19.59 -14.36 64.52
C SER A 372 -19.19 -13.15 65.40
N THR A 373 -19.60 -11.88 65.22
CA THR A 373 -20.48 -11.14 64.26
C THR A 373 -20.37 -9.61 64.54
N ASP A 374 -20.69 -8.76 63.54
CA ASP A 374 -21.28 -7.39 63.61
C ASP A 374 -20.61 -6.15 64.27
N GLY A 375 -20.99 -4.95 63.78
CA GLY A 375 -20.75 -3.59 64.33
C GLY A 375 -19.55 -2.83 63.72
N LEU A 376 -19.63 -1.82 62.83
CA LEU A 376 -20.57 -0.73 62.46
C LEU A 376 -20.34 0.63 63.19
N VAL A 377 -20.20 1.73 62.41
CA VAL A 377 -20.40 3.18 62.69
C VAL A 377 -19.24 4.10 63.21
N ASP A 378 -18.93 5.11 62.36
CA ASP A 378 -18.53 6.54 62.49
C ASP A 378 -17.56 7.07 63.59
N SER A 379 -16.66 8.03 63.30
CA SER A 379 -16.96 9.49 63.31
C SER A 379 -15.90 10.42 62.67
N GLU A 380 -16.31 11.64 62.32
CA GLU A 380 -15.51 12.72 61.70
C GLU A 380 -14.87 13.72 62.71
N GLY A 381 -13.92 14.54 62.24
CA GLY A 381 -13.44 15.80 62.87
C GLY A 381 -12.25 15.64 63.84
N THR A 382 -11.33 16.61 64.03
CA THR A 382 -11.16 17.98 63.48
C THR A 382 -9.72 18.49 63.76
N GLY A 383 -9.19 19.49 63.02
CA GLY A 383 -8.27 20.51 63.59
C GLY A 383 -6.76 20.53 63.27
N ASP A 384 -6.37 21.41 62.34
CA ASP A 384 -5.29 22.42 62.36
C ASP A 384 -3.76 22.19 62.62
N LEU A 385 -2.99 22.82 61.72
CA LEU A 385 -1.66 23.49 61.80
C LEU A 385 -0.38 22.74 62.27
N SER A 386 0.64 22.66 61.38
CA SER A 386 1.83 23.55 61.37
C SER A 386 2.97 23.07 60.43
N TYR A 387 3.91 23.96 60.11
CA TYR A 387 5.08 23.77 59.22
C TYR A 387 6.26 22.99 59.84
N GLY A 388 7.07 22.30 59.02
CA GLY A 388 8.54 22.28 59.22
C GLY A 388 9.34 20.99 58.96
N TYR A 389 10.13 21.01 57.88
CA TYR A 389 11.47 20.38 57.71
C TYR A 389 11.71 18.84 57.78
N GLN A 390 12.21 18.34 56.63
CA GLN A 390 13.22 17.27 56.44
C GLN A 390 13.12 15.93 57.21
N GLY A 391 12.43 14.96 56.59
CA GLY A 391 13.13 13.91 55.83
C GLY A 391 14.00 12.88 56.55
N ARG A 392 13.37 11.86 57.15
CA ARG A 392 13.74 10.40 57.09
C ARG A 392 12.81 9.55 57.96
N PRO A 393 12.20 8.50 57.39
CA PRO A 393 12.11 7.19 58.05
C PRO A 393 12.52 6.05 57.08
N PHE A 394 13.36 5.09 57.46
CA PHE A 394 13.01 3.91 58.27
C PHE A 394 11.89 3.06 57.66
N ASP A 395 12.27 1.98 56.95
CA ASP A 395 11.36 0.93 56.48
C ASP A 395 10.73 0.16 57.65
N PRO A 396 9.39 0.03 57.71
CA PRO A 396 8.72 -0.97 58.53
C PRO A 396 8.45 -2.25 57.72
N VAL A 397 8.92 -3.38 58.24
CA VAL A 397 8.70 -4.71 57.67
C VAL A 397 7.21 -5.10 57.73
N GLY A 398 6.67 -5.52 56.59
CA GLY A 398 5.53 -6.43 56.50
C GLY A 398 4.17 -5.80 56.15
N THR A 399 3.63 -6.15 54.97
CA THR A 399 2.18 -6.07 54.73
C THR A 399 1.72 -7.18 53.77
N ARG A 400 0.48 -7.64 53.98
CA ARG A 400 -0.24 -8.71 53.26
C ARG A 400 -0.43 -8.44 51.75
N PRO A 401 -0.72 -9.46 50.93
CA PRO A 401 -0.98 -9.28 49.50
C PRO A 401 -2.20 -8.39 49.26
N ARG A 402 -2.01 -7.29 48.51
CA ARG A 402 -3.10 -6.45 47.99
C ARG A 402 -3.57 -6.96 46.63
N LEU A 403 -4.87 -6.88 46.41
CA LEU A 403 -5.56 -7.20 45.16
C LEU A 403 -5.13 -6.26 44.03
N ASP A 404 -5.09 -6.75 42.79
CA ASP A 404 -4.65 -5.99 41.61
C ASP A 404 -5.50 -4.74 41.35
N SER A 405 -4.83 -3.62 41.04
CA SER A 405 -5.42 -2.45 40.37
C SER A 405 -4.48 -2.01 39.25
N MET A 406 -5.01 -1.84 38.03
CA MET A 406 -4.21 -1.72 36.80
C MET A 406 -3.87 -0.28 36.37
N SER A 407 -4.09 0.74 37.22
CA SER A 407 -4.10 2.14 36.79
C SER A 407 -3.33 3.12 37.68
N SER A 408 -2.02 2.91 37.86
CA SER A 408 -1.00 3.95 38.12
C SER A 408 0.35 3.28 38.38
N VAL A 409 1.18 3.12 37.34
CA VAL A 409 2.54 2.59 37.49
C VAL A 409 3.44 3.30 36.48
N GLU A 410 4.31 4.18 36.97
CA GLU A 410 5.26 4.94 36.15
C GLU A 410 6.51 4.08 35.87
N GLU A 411 7.16 4.24 34.71
CA GLU A 411 8.26 3.35 34.29
C GLU A 411 9.55 3.59 35.11
N ASP A 412 9.69 4.77 35.72
CA ASP A 412 10.85 5.19 36.53
C ASP A 412 11.00 4.40 37.84
N ASP A 413 9.93 3.75 38.34
CA ASP A 413 9.96 2.84 39.50
C ASP A 413 10.63 1.47 39.18
N TYR A 414 10.96 1.18 37.91
CA TYR A 414 11.47 -0.13 37.47
C TYR A 414 12.89 -0.12 36.89
N ASP A 415 13.42 1.02 36.48
CA ASP A 415 14.78 1.17 35.98
C ASP A 415 15.46 2.33 36.71
N THR A 416 15.83 2.13 37.98
CA THR A 416 16.61 3.16 38.69
C THR A 416 17.93 3.39 37.95
N LEU A 417 18.35 4.65 37.80
CA LEU A 417 19.61 5.01 37.12
C LEU A 417 20.82 4.29 37.76
N THR A 418 20.71 3.94 39.05
CA THR A 418 21.67 3.15 39.83
C THR A 418 21.78 1.69 39.40
N ASP A 419 20.69 1.03 39.02
CA ASP A 419 20.73 -0.37 38.52
C ASP A 419 21.40 -0.45 37.16
N ILE A 420 21.09 0.52 36.30
CA ILE A 420 21.69 0.67 34.97
C ILE A 420 23.21 0.87 35.04
N ASP A 421 23.74 1.59 36.04
CA ASP A 421 25.18 1.80 36.21
C ASP A 421 25.87 0.72 37.05
N SER A 422 25.17 0.01 37.93
CA SER A 422 25.73 -1.13 38.68
C SER A 422 25.96 -2.36 37.79
N ASP A 423 24.99 -2.74 36.94
CA ASP A 423 25.15 -3.84 36.00
C ASP A 423 26.26 -3.57 34.95
N LYS A 424 26.38 -2.32 34.46
CA LYS A 424 27.48 -1.90 33.59
C LYS A 424 28.87 -2.17 34.18
N ASN A 425 29.02 -2.02 35.50
CA ASN A 425 30.30 -2.25 36.18
C ASN A 425 30.65 -3.74 36.27
N VAL A 426 29.67 -4.63 36.49
CA VAL A 426 29.93 -6.08 36.51
C VAL A 426 30.26 -6.61 35.10
N ILE A 427 29.70 -6.01 34.04
CA ILE A 427 30.06 -6.36 32.66
C ILE A 427 31.42 -5.75 32.25
N ARG A 428 32.02 -4.84 33.05
CA ARG A 428 33.30 -4.18 32.72
C ARG A 428 34.52 -5.08 32.92
N THR A 429 34.39 -6.19 33.66
CA THR A 429 35.52 -7.01 34.13
C THR A 429 35.69 -8.36 33.42
N LYS A 430 34.75 -8.76 32.55
CA LYS A 430 34.77 -10.06 31.87
C LYS A 430 35.04 -9.92 30.37
N GLN A 431 36.01 -10.68 29.85
CA GLN A 431 36.31 -10.79 28.41
C GLN A 431 35.24 -11.58 27.64
N TYR A 432 34.66 -12.60 28.28
CA TYR A 432 33.55 -13.40 27.76
C TYR A 432 32.31 -13.15 28.59
N LEU A 433 31.18 -12.89 27.93
CA LEU A 433 29.92 -12.59 28.59
C LEU A 433 28.91 -13.70 28.30
N TYR A 434 28.19 -14.12 29.34
CA TYR A 434 27.17 -15.18 29.26
C TYR A 434 25.78 -14.62 29.52
N VAL A 435 24.73 -15.31 29.04
CA VAL A 435 23.34 -14.84 29.19
C VAL A 435 22.95 -14.70 30.66
N ALA A 436 23.51 -15.51 31.57
CA ALA A 436 23.32 -15.35 33.02
C ALA A 436 23.83 -14.00 33.58
N ASP A 437 24.84 -13.38 32.94
CA ASP A 437 25.32 -12.05 33.34
C ASP A 437 24.35 -10.93 32.95
N LEU A 438 23.42 -11.18 32.01
CA LEU A 438 22.46 -10.21 31.43
C LEU A 438 20.98 -10.60 31.61
N ALA A 439 20.69 -11.51 32.55
CA ALA A 439 19.35 -12.01 32.84
C ALA A 439 19.07 -12.00 34.36
N ARG A 440 19.28 -10.83 34.97
CA ARG A 440 19.18 -10.56 36.42
C ARG A 440 17.84 -9.95 36.80
N LYS A 441 17.15 -9.26 35.89
CA LYS A 441 15.87 -8.59 36.19
C LYS A 441 14.75 -9.59 36.48
N ASP A 442 13.85 -9.24 37.40
CA ASP A 442 12.69 -10.08 37.71
C ASP A 442 11.81 -10.28 36.47
N LYS A 443 11.50 -11.55 36.18
CA LYS A 443 10.60 -12.00 35.13
C LYS A 443 9.26 -11.27 35.15
N ARG A 444 8.75 -10.87 36.33
CA ARG A 444 7.49 -10.11 36.48
C ARG A 444 7.59 -8.69 35.93
N VAL A 445 8.63 -7.95 36.31
CA VAL A 445 8.93 -6.59 35.83
C VAL A 445 9.16 -6.62 34.32
N LEU A 446 9.99 -7.56 33.88
CA LEU A 446 10.37 -7.71 32.48
C LEU A 446 9.16 -8.13 31.59
N ARG A 447 8.22 -8.93 32.12
CA ARG A 447 6.95 -9.23 31.42
C ARG A 447 6.07 -7.98 31.25
N LYS A 448 5.93 -7.14 32.30
CA LYS A 448 5.20 -5.86 32.19
C LYS A 448 5.82 -4.97 31.11
N LYS A 449 7.14 -4.78 31.15
CA LYS A 449 7.89 -3.96 30.17
C LYS A 449 7.67 -4.40 28.72
N TYR A 450 7.62 -5.71 28.45
CA TYR A 450 7.33 -6.21 27.10
C TYR A 450 5.85 -6.19 26.70
N GLN A 451 4.92 -6.14 27.65
CA GLN A 451 3.49 -5.99 27.33
C GLN A 451 3.18 -4.59 26.76
N ILE A 452 3.97 -3.57 27.14
CA ILE A 452 3.89 -2.20 26.59
C ILE A 452 4.15 -2.20 25.08
N TYR A 453 5.06 -3.05 24.57
CA TYR A 453 5.30 -3.15 23.11
C TYR A 453 4.04 -3.54 22.33
N PHE A 454 3.26 -4.50 22.84
CA PHE A 454 2.02 -4.96 22.23
C PHE A 454 0.92 -3.89 22.27
N TRP A 455 0.69 -3.27 23.44
CA TRP A 455 -0.32 -2.23 23.57
C TRP A 455 0.02 -0.99 22.74
N ASN A 456 1.28 -0.56 22.71
CA ASN A 456 1.67 0.60 21.91
C ASN A 456 1.47 0.37 20.41
N ILE A 457 1.81 -0.81 19.86
CA ILE A 457 1.56 -1.07 18.44
C ILE A 457 0.09 -1.24 18.12
N ALA A 458 -0.72 -1.80 19.03
CA ALA A 458 -2.18 -1.86 18.87
C ALA A 458 -2.80 -0.44 18.86
N THR A 459 -2.33 0.47 19.71
CA THR A 459 -2.75 1.88 19.71
C THR A 459 -2.34 2.58 18.42
N ILE A 460 -1.07 2.47 18.00
CA ILE A 460 -0.57 3.04 16.74
C ILE A 460 -1.39 2.51 15.55
N ALA A 461 -1.65 1.21 15.52
CA ALA A 461 -2.44 0.55 14.49
C ALA A 461 -3.86 1.12 14.34
N VAL A 462 -4.58 1.32 15.45
CA VAL A 462 -5.95 1.88 15.42
C VAL A 462 -5.94 3.34 14.95
N PHE A 463 -5.07 4.18 15.52
CA PHE A 463 -5.00 5.61 15.15
C PHE A 463 -4.47 5.82 13.73
N TYR A 464 -3.67 4.90 13.18
CA TYR A 464 -3.19 4.97 11.81
C TYR A 464 -4.20 4.41 10.80
N ALA A 465 -4.87 3.29 11.09
CA ALA A 465 -5.77 2.65 10.14
C ALA A 465 -7.12 3.37 9.97
N LEU A 466 -7.66 4.01 11.02
CA LEU A 466 -8.95 4.72 10.93
C LEU A 466 -8.93 5.84 9.86
N PRO A 467 -7.95 6.77 9.82
CA PRO A 467 -7.83 7.74 8.74
C PRO A 467 -7.59 7.11 7.36
N VAL A 468 -6.83 6.02 7.28
CA VAL A 468 -6.51 5.32 6.01
C VAL A 468 -7.78 4.75 5.37
N VAL A 469 -8.59 4.03 6.15
CA VAL A 469 -9.86 3.46 5.68
C VAL A 469 -10.82 4.58 5.22
N GLN A 470 -10.93 5.68 5.98
CA GLN A 470 -11.74 6.83 5.60
C GLN A 470 -11.27 7.47 4.29
N LEU A 471 -9.95 7.68 4.14
CA LEU A 471 -9.36 8.30 2.95
C LEU A 471 -9.55 7.43 1.70
N VAL A 472 -9.38 6.12 1.82
CA VAL A 472 -9.55 5.15 0.72
C VAL A 472 -11.01 5.09 0.25
N ILE A 473 -11.98 5.04 1.18
CA ILE A 473 -13.42 5.12 0.84
C ILE A 473 -13.74 6.45 0.14
N THR A 474 -13.09 7.55 0.57
CA THR A 474 -13.26 8.87 -0.05
C THR A 474 -12.73 8.89 -1.49
N TYR A 475 -11.51 8.40 -1.73
CA TYR A 475 -10.95 8.29 -3.08
C TYR A 475 -11.79 7.40 -4.00
N GLN A 476 -12.25 6.24 -3.50
CA GLN A 476 -13.10 5.34 -4.26
C GLN A 476 -14.44 6.00 -4.63
N THR A 477 -15.01 6.80 -3.72
CA THR A 477 -16.21 7.60 -4.00
C THR A 477 -15.94 8.67 -5.06
N VAL A 478 -14.81 9.38 -4.99
CA VAL A 478 -14.41 10.38 -6.01
C VAL A 478 -14.24 9.73 -7.38
N VAL A 479 -13.61 8.56 -7.48
CA VAL A 479 -13.45 7.81 -8.75
C VAL A 479 -14.81 7.41 -9.32
N ASN A 480 -15.69 6.84 -8.49
CA ASN A 480 -17.02 6.39 -8.94
C ASN A 480 -17.93 7.56 -9.34
N VAL A 481 -17.86 8.71 -8.65
CA VAL A 481 -18.71 9.88 -8.95
C VAL A 481 -18.17 10.71 -10.12
N THR A 482 -16.86 10.88 -10.25
CA THR A 482 -16.26 11.63 -11.37
C THR A 482 -16.05 10.80 -12.63
N GLY A 483 -16.11 9.47 -12.51
CA GLY A 483 -15.74 8.53 -13.57
C GLY A 483 -14.25 8.55 -13.94
N ASN A 484 -13.43 9.34 -13.24
CA ASN A 484 -12.03 9.55 -13.59
C ASN A 484 -11.15 8.37 -13.11
N GLN A 485 -10.90 7.44 -14.03
CA GLN A 485 -10.08 6.26 -13.76
C GLN A 485 -8.56 6.57 -13.82
N ASP A 486 -8.14 7.81 -14.04
CA ASP A 486 -6.73 8.24 -13.97
C ASP A 486 -6.23 8.53 -12.54
N ILE A 487 -7.12 8.48 -11.54
CA ILE A 487 -6.78 8.75 -10.12
C ILE A 487 -6.01 7.58 -9.48
N CYS A 488 -6.38 6.33 -9.82
CA CYS A 488 -5.83 5.12 -9.21
C CYS A 488 -5.09 4.25 -10.24
N TYR A 489 -3.96 3.68 -9.85
CA TYR A 489 -3.01 2.99 -10.75
C TYR A 489 -3.17 1.45 -10.72
N TYR A 490 -4.29 0.93 -11.23
CA TYR A 490 -4.53 -0.52 -11.30
C TYR A 490 -3.93 -1.18 -12.53
N ASN A 491 -3.68 -2.50 -12.42
CA ASN A 491 -3.70 -3.39 -13.56
C ASN A 491 -5.15 -3.58 -14.06
N PHE A 492 -5.67 -2.61 -14.80
CA PHE A 492 -7.07 -2.60 -15.29
C PHE A 492 -7.48 -3.82 -16.14
N LEU A 493 -6.55 -4.65 -16.61
CA LEU A 493 -6.87 -5.92 -17.30
C LEU A 493 -7.20 -7.07 -16.35
N CYS A 494 -6.81 -6.97 -15.07
CA CYS A 494 -7.09 -7.94 -14.00
C CYS A 494 -7.69 -7.27 -12.73
N ALA A 495 -8.32 -6.09 -12.89
CA ALA A 495 -9.00 -5.41 -11.79
C ALA A 495 -10.47 -5.87 -11.72
N HIS A 496 -10.82 -6.59 -10.67
CA HIS A 496 -12.16 -7.16 -10.51
C HIS A 496 -13.01 -6.38 -9.51
N PRO A 497 -14.04 -5.65 -9.98
CA PRO A 497 -14.87 -4.85 -9.08
C PRO A 497 -15.81 -5.73 -8.26
N LEU A 498 -16.07 -5.35 -7.00
CA LEU A 498 -17.12 -5.98 -6.18
C LEU A 498 -17.82 -4.91 -5.33
N GLY A 499 -19.13 -4.78 -5.52
CA GLY A 499 -19.90 -3.68 -4.91
C GLY A 499 -19.40 -2.32 -5.39
N ASN A 500 -18.84 -1.54 -4.46
CA ASN A 500 -18.28 -0.20 -4.73
C ASN A 500 -16.76 -0.19 -4.92
N LEU A 501 -16.07 -1.33 -4.72
CA LEU A 501 -14.60 -1.46 -4.76
C LEU A 501 -14.15 -1.85 -6.18
N SER A 502 -13.12 -1.20 -6.72
CA SER A 502 -12.65 -1.45 -8.10
C SER A 502 -11.75 -2.69 -8.26
N ALA A 503 -10.99 -3.04 -7.22
CA ALA A 503 -9.96 -4.08 -7.25
C ALA A 503 -10.10 -5.00 -6.02
N PHE A 504 -11.12 -5.85 -6.01
CA PHE A 504 -11.41 -6.76 -4.89
C PHE A 504 -10.39 -7.90 -4.78
N ASN A 505 -9.81 -8.34 -5.90
CA ASN A 505 -8.76 -9.36 -5.93
C ASN A 505 -7.54 -8.97 -5.07
N ASN A 506 -7.08 -7.72 -5.13
CA ASN A 506 -5.98 -7.22 -4.31
C ASN A 506 -6.29 -7.17 -2.79
N ILE A 507 -7.56 -7.02 -2.40
CA ILE A 507 -7.96 -7.13 -0.99
C ILE A 507 -7.88 -8.58 -0.55
N LEU A 508 -8.37 -9.50 -1.39
CA LEU A 508 -8.40 -10.93 -1.13
C LEU A 508 -7.00 -11.54 -1.08
N SER A 509 -6.05 -11.06 -1.88
CA SER A 509 -4.65 -11.54 -1.86
C SER A 509 -3.93 -11.13 -0.56
N ASN A 510 -4.24 -9.95 -0.02
CA ASN A 510 -3.70 -9.45 1.24
C ASN A 510 -4.29 -10.11 2.51
N LEU A 511 -5.39 -10.85 2.40
CA LEU A 511 -6.00 -11.59 3.52
C LEU A 511 -5.02 -12.59 4.18
N GLY A 512 -4.04 -13.09 3.42
CA GLY A 512 -3.01 -14.01 3.91
C GLY A 512 -2.19 -13.49 5.08
N TYR A 513 -1.81 -12.21 5.07
CA TYR A 513 -1.09 -11.57 6.16
C TYR A 513 -1.90 -11.53 7.46
N ILE A 514 -3.21 -11.27 7.36
CA ILE A 514 -4.13 -11.21 8.50
C ILE A 514 -4.29 -12.61 9.11
N LEU A 515 -4.55 -13.62 8.27
CA LEU A 515 -4.74 -15.01 8.72
C LEU A 515 -3.44 -15.60 9.30
N LEU A 516 -2.31 -15.44 8.63
CA LEU A 516 -1.03 -15.96 9.14
C LEU A 516 -0.51 -15.17 10.35
N GLY A 517 -0.78 -13.87 10.43
CA GLY A 517 -0.53 -13.06 11.62
C GLY A 517 -1.33 -13.54 12.82
N LEU A 518 -2.64 -13.79 12.65
CA LEU A 518 -3.49 -14.36 13.69
C LEU A 518 -3.04 -15.78 14.10
N LEU A 519 -2.68 -16.63 13.15
CA LEU A 519 -2.12 -17.96 13.42
C LEU A 519 -0.82 -17.86 14.25
N PHE A 520 0.06 -16.91 13.92
CA PHE A 520 1.28 -16.67 14.69
C PHE A 520 0.96 -16.25 16.14
N LEU A 521 0.01 -15.33 16.35
CA LEU A 521 -0.44 -14.93 17.70
C LEU A 521 -0.97 -16.13 18.49
N LEU A 522 -1.72 -17.05 17.87
CA LEU A 522 -2.21 -18.28 18.51
C LEU A 522 -1.06 -19.23 18.89
N ILE A 523 -0.04 -19.37 18.03
CA ILE A 523 1.17 -20.18 18.31
C ILE A 523 1.95 -19.59 19.50
N ILE A 524 2.08 -18.25 19.56
CA ILE A 524 2.71 -17.55 20.68
C ILE A 524 1.93 -17.74 21.97
N LEU A 525 0.60 -17.57 21.94
CA LEU A 525 -0.27 -17.80 23.10
C LEU A 525 -0.17 -19.24 23.63
N GLN A 526 -0.17 -20.22 22.74
CA GLN A 526 0.01 -21.63 23.11
C GLN A 526 1.39 -21.90 23.74
N ARG A 527 2.47 -21.29 23.21
CA ARG A 527 3.82 -21.37 23.82
C ARG A 527 3.88 -20.66 25.18
N GLU A 528 3.22 -19.51 25.34
CA GLU A 528 3.15 -18.79 26.62
C GLU A 528 2.40 -19.59 27.69
N ILE A 529 1.21 -20.12 27.38
CA ILE A 529 0.44 -20.96 28.30
C ILE A 529 1.27 -22.16 28.76
N ASN A 530 1.96 -22.83 27.84
CA ASN A 530 2.82 -23.96 28.17
C ASN A 530 4.03 -23.56 29.03
N HIS A 531 4.66 -22.40 28.76
CA HIS A 531 5.77 -21.89 29.58
C HIS A 531 5.30 -21.48 30.99
N ASN A 532 4.18 -20.77 31.11
CA ASN A 532 3.60 -20.38 32.40
C ASN A 532 3.21 -21.61 33.23
N ARG A 533 2.69 -22.69 32.62
CA ARG A 533 2.46 -23.98 33.29
C ARG A 533 3.75 -24.65 33.78
N ALA A 534 4.86 -24.55 33.05
CA ALA A 534 6.16 -25.08 33.48
C ALA A 534 6.74 -24.26 34.65
N LEU A 535 6.61 -22.93 34.61
CA LEU A 535 6.97 -22.05 35.74
C LEU A 535 6.15 -22.35 36.99
N LEU A 536 4.83 -22.54 36.88
CA LEU A 536 3.97 -22.93 38.01
C LEU A 536 4.32 -24.32 38.61
N ARG A 537 5.00 -25.19 37.85
CA ARG A 537 5.52 -26.47 38.33
C ARG A 537 6.93 -26.39 38.90
N ASN A 538 7.53 -25.20 38.96
CA ASN A 538 8.93 -24.96 39.34
C ASN A 538 9.92 -25.84 38.55
N ASP A 539 9.69 -26.05 37.25
CA ASP A 539 10.61 -26.82 36.41
C ASP A 539 11.95 -26.08 36.27
N LEU A 540 13.04 -26.74 36.67
CA LEU A 540 14.40 -26.20 36.64
C LEU A 540 14.79 -25.69 35.24
N HIS A 541 14.31 -26.35 34.18
CA HIS A 541 14.55 -25.94 32.80
C HIS A 541 13.91 -24.58 32.47
N ALA A 542 12.70 -24.31 32.97
CA ALA A 542 12.01 -23.04 32.78
C ALA A 542 12.56 -21.92 33.68
N LEU A 543 13.18 -22.30 34.81
CA LEU A 543 13.78 -21.36 35.75
C LEU A 543 15.15 -20.87 35.29
N GLU A 544 16.08 -21.79 35.02
CA GLU A 544 17.54 -21.53 34.91
C GLU A 544 18.17 -21.84 33.54
N CYS A 545 17.50 -22.63 32.70
CA CYS A 545 17.99 -22.99 31.36
C CYS A 545 17.42 -22.07 30.27
N GLY A 546 18.06 -22.12 29.09
CA GLY A 546 17.64 -21.46 27.86
C GLY A 546 17.67 -19.93 27.90
N ILE A 547 17.43 -19.34 26.73
CA ILE A 547 17.23 -17.90 26.60
C ILE A 547 15.93 -17.51 27.34
N PRO A 548 15.94 -16.47 28.19
CA PRO A 548 14.73 -15.93 28.82
C PRO A 548 13.59 -15.70 27.81
N LYS A 549 12.44 -16.35 28.04
CA LYS A 549 11.31 -16.33 27.09
C LYS A 549 10.45 -15.10 27.29
N HIS A 550 10.39 -14.25 26.27
CA HIS A 550 9.63 -13.00 26.26
C HIS A 550 8.70 -12.95 25.04
N PHE A 551 7.39 -13.02 25.31
CA PHE A 551 6.35 -13.14 24.29
C PHE A 551 5.83 -11.78 23.79
N GLY A 552 5.91 -10.71 24.59
CA GLY A 552 5.38 -9.38 24.25
C GLY A 552 5.84 -8.81 22.91
N LEU A 553 7.13 -8.94 22.58
CA LEU A 553 7.65 -8.48 21.27
C LEU A 553 7.18 -9.37 20.10
N PHE A 554 6.95 -10.68 20.32
CA PHE A 554 6.37 -11.56 19.32
C PHE A 554 4.88 -11.26 19.09
N TYR A 555 4.12 -10.93 20.14
CA TYR A 555 2.76 -10.42 19.98
C TYR A 555 2.76 -9.11 19.17
N ALA A 556 3.68 -8.18 19.45
CA ALA A 556 3.80 -6.96 18.65
C ALA A 556 4.12 -7.24 17.17
N MET A 557 5.02 -8.20 16.87
CA MET A 557 5.31 -8.64 15.49
C MET A 557 4.08 -9.25 14.80
N GLY A 558 3.32 -10.11 15.49
CA GLY A 558 2.11 -10.73 14.94
C GLY A 558 1.01 -9.70 14.64
N THR A 559 0.78 -8.76 15.56
CA THR A 559 -0.13 -7.63 15.34
C THR A 559 0.34 -6.76 14.17
N ALA A 560 1.64 -6.48 14.06
CA ALA A 560 2.18 -5.73 12.95
C ALA A 560 1.92 -6.40 11.59
N LEU A 561 2.05 -7.73 11.50
CA LEU A 561 1.76 -8.49 10.28
C LEU A 561 0.26 -8.49 9.91
N MET A 562 -0.64 -8.50 10.90
CA MET A 562 -2.07 -8.34 10.62
C MET A 562 -2.40 -6.93 10.10
N MET A 563 -1.74 -5.91 10.64
CA MET A 563 -1.95 -4.51 10.25
C MET A 563 -1.34 -4.16 8.90
N GLU A 564 -0.20 -4.76 8.57
CA GLU A 564 0.38 -4.78 7.22
C GLU A 564 -0.67 -5.25 6.21
N GLY A 565 -1.29 -6.41 6.43
CA GLY A 565 -2.35 -6.93 5.54
C GLY A 565 -3.54 -5.99 5.38
N LEU A 566 -3.98 -5.33 6.46
CA LEU A 566 -5.08 -4.38 6.41
C LEU A 566 -4.70 -3.11 5.62
N LEU A 567 -3.51 -2.56 5.85
CA LEU A 567 -3.07 -1.29 5.26
C LEU A 567 -2.62 -1.47 3.80
N SER A 568 -2.01 -2.60 3.46
CA SER A 568 -1.69 -2.99 2.09
C SER A 568 -2.96 -3.21 1.26
N ALA A 569 -3.95 -3.93 1.81
CA ALA A 569 -5.27 -4.03 1.19
C ALA A 569 -5.91 -2.65 0.96
N CYS A 570 -5.88 -1.76 1.97
CA CYS A 570 -6.38 -0.39 1.83
C CYS A 570 -5.66 0.40 0.74
N TYR A 571 -4.32 0.29 0.64
CA TYR A 571 -3.56 0.93 -0.43
C TYR A 571 -3.99 0.43 -1.81
N HIS A 572 -4.10 -0.89 -1.99
CA HIS A 572 -4.47 -1.47 -3.28
C HIS A 572 -5.94 -1.28 -3.68
N VAL A 573 -6.83 -0.85 -2.77
CA VAL A 573 -8.18 -0.38 -3.16
C VAL A 573 -8.12 0.86 -4.05
N CYS A 574 -7.14 1.76 -3.88
CA CYS A 574 -6.83 2.84 -4.83
C CYS A 574 -5.34 3.24 -4.71
N PRO A 575 -4.45 2.59 -5.46
CA PRO A 575 -3.02 2.84 -5.37
C PRO A 575 -2.69 4.17 -6.05
N ASN A 576 -2.11 5.08 -5.28
CA ASN A 576 -1.68 6.41 -5.70
C ASN A 576 -0.46 6.86 -4.87
N TYR A 577 0.31 7.84 -5.35
CA TYR A 577 1.53 8.31 -4.68
C TYR A 577 1.27 8.84 -3.25
N THR A 578 0.08 9.40 -3.00
CA THR A 578 -0.35 9.89 -1.68
C THR A 578 -0.56 8.77 -0.66
N ASN A 579 -0.96 7.59 -1.15
CA ASN A 579 -1.41 6.47 -0.32
C ASN A 579 -0.31 5.41 -0.13
N PHE A 580 0.78 5.48 -0.90
CA PHE A 580 1.87 4.51 -0.89
C PHE A 580 2.60 4.38 0.47
N GLN A 581 2.51 5.41 1.32
CA GLN A 581 3.04 5.35 2.68
C GLN A 581 2.31 4.30 3.54
N PHE A 582 1.02 4.04 3.30
CA PHE A 582 0.23 3.15 4.16
C PHE A 582 0.76 1.71 4.10
N ASP A 583 1.05 1.24 2.88
CA ASP A 583 1.67 -0.05 2.56
C ASP A 583 3.07 -0.15 3.19
N THR A 584 3.95 0.84 2.93
CA THR A 584 5.35 0.80 3.39
C THR A 584 5.57 1.03 4.89
N SER A 585 4.61 1.65 5.59
CA SER A 585 4.78 2.04 7.00
C SER A 585 4.93 0.86 7.96
N PHE A 586 4.12 -0.19 7.82
CA PHE A 586 4.18 -1.36 8.69
C PHE A 586 5.30 -2.32 8.30
N MET A 587 5.74 -2.34 7.04
CA MET A 587 6.99 -2.97 6.62
C MET A 587 8.19 -2.47 7.44
N TYR A 588 8.33 -1.15 7.64
CA TYR A 588 9.38 -0.58 8.50
C TYR A 588 9.25 -1.03 9.96
N MET A 589 8.02 -1.01 10.49
CA MET A 589 7.73 -1.42 11.87
C MET A 589 8.09 -2.90 12.08
N ILE A 590 7.73 -3.78 11.14
CA ILE A 590 8.08 -5.20 11.19
C ILE A 590 9.59 -5.40 11.10
N ALA A 591 10.28 -4.73 10.16
CA ALA A 591 11.73 -4.83 10.04
C ALA A 591 12.44 -4.37 11.33
N GLY A 592 12.00 -3.26 11.92
CA GLY A 592 12.48 -2.75 13.20
C GLY A 592 12.24 -3.71 14.36
N LEU A 593 11.04 -4.26 14.50
CA LEU A 593 10.69 -5.25 15.52
C LEU A 593 11.48 -6.56 15.35
N CYS A 594 11.75 -6.99 14.11
CA CYS A 594 12.61 -8.15 13.84
C CYS A 594 14.07 -7.91 14.27
N MET A 595 14.64 -6.73 13.99
CA MET A 595 15.98 -6.37 14.44
C MET A 595 16.06 -6.30 15.98
N LEU A 596 15.08 -5.67 16.62
CA LEU A 596 14.96 -5.65 18.09
C LEU A 596 14.82 -7.06 18.68
N LYS A 597 14.05 -7.95 18.04
CA LYS A 597 13.89 -9.34 18.49
C LYS A 597 15.19 -10.13 18.39
N LEU A 598 15.96 -9.96 17.31
CA LEU A 598 17.27 -10.59 17.16
C LEU A 598 18.25 -10.12 18.23
N TYR A 599 18.27 -8.82 18.52
CA TYR A 599 19.14 -8.24 19.55
C TYR A 599 18.77 -8.71 20.96
N GLN A 600 17.47 -8.71 21.28
CA GLN A 600 16.93 -9.18 22.56
C GLN A 600 17.37 -10.61 22.92
N LYS A 601 17.51 -11.51 21.93
CA LYS A 601 17.83 -12.93 22.19
C LYS A 601 19.14 -13.14 22.96
N ARG A 602 20.13 -12.26 22.79
CA ARG A 602 21.42 -12.33 23.52
C ARG A 602 21.57 -11.23 24.57
N HIS A 603 20.68 -10.22 24.55
CA HIS A 603 20.70 -9.07 25.46
C HIS A 603 19.33 -8.85 26.13
N PRO A 604 18.87 -9.77 27.02
CA PRO A 604 17.53 -9.67 27.59
C PRO A 604 17.33 -8.38 28.41
N ASP A 605 18.28 -8.03 29.28
CA ASP A 605 18.12 -6.86 30.19
C ASP A 605 18.56 -5.51 29.58
N ILE A 606 19.33 -5.51 28.48
CA ILE A 606 19.85 -4.29 27.80
C ILE A 606 19.05 -3.95 26.53
N ASN A 607 17.75 -4.24 26.49
CA ASN A 607 16.90 -3.84 25.38
C ASN A 607 16.45 -2.37 25.49
N ALA A 608 16.20 -1.72 24.35
CA ALA A 608 15.57 -0.41 24.31
C ALA A 608 14.19 -0.39 25.02
N SER A 609 13.73 0.78 25.47
CA SER A 609 12.34 0.93 25.93
C SER A 609 11.38 0.93 24.74
N ALA A 610 10.12 0.54 24.98
CA ALA A 610 9.11 0.53 23.92
C ALA A 610 8.92 1.93 23.29
N TYR A 611 8.89 2.97 24.12
CA TYR A 611 8.73 4.35 23.66
C TYR A 611 9.91 4.84 22.83
N SER A 612 11.15 4.56 23.23
CA SER A 612 12.34 4.97 22.46
C SER A 612 12.45 4.22 21.13
N ALA A 613 12.11 2.93 21.11
CA ALA A 613 12.06 2.12 19.89
C ALA A 613 11.04 2.66 18.88
N TYR A 614 9.79 2.91 19.32
CA TYR A 614 8.75 3.44 18.45
C TYR A 614 8.98 4.90 18.05
N ALA A 615 9.60 5.73 18.90
CA ALA A 615 10.01 7.08 18.53
C ALA A 615 11.08 7.08 17.42
N CYS A 616 12.05 6.15 17.47
CA CYS A 616 13.03 5.96 16.40
C CYS A 616 12.35 5.56 15.08
N LEU A 617 11.40 4.60 15.12
CA LEU A 617 10.63 4.19 13.95
C LEU A 617 9.75 5.32 13.40
N ALA A 618 9.16 6.15 14.26
CA ALA A 618 8.42 7.34 13.84
C ALA A 618 9.30 8.37 13.13
N ILE A 619 10.55 8.55 13.54
CA ILE A 619 11.54 9.40 12.84
C ILE A 619 11.87 8.82 11.46
N VAL A 620 12.03 7.50 11.33
CA VAL A 620 12.23 6.83 10.03
C VAL A 620 11.04 7.06 9.10
N ILE A 621 9.81 6.88 9.61
CA ILE A 621 8.57 7.14 8.86
C ILE A 621 8.47 8.63 8.46
N PHE A 622 8.85 9.56 9.33
CA PHE A 622 8.88 11.00 9.03
C PHE A 622 9.86 11.33 7.89
N PHE A 623 11.07 10.77 7.91
CA PHE A 623 11.99 10.90 6.77
C PHE A 623 11.44 10.27 5.48
N SER A 624 10.69 9.17 5.57
CA SER A 624 9.98 8.58 4.42
C SER A 624 9.00 9.59 3.80
N VAL A 625 8.22 10.31 4.60
CA VAL A 625 7.30 11.37 4.11
C VAL A 625 8.09 12.50 3.43
N LEU A 626 9.14 13.00 4.09
CA LEU A 626 9.96 14.07 3.52
C LEU A 626 10.60 13.67 2.19
N GLY A 627 11.06 12.43 2.04
CA GLY A 627 11.63 11.94 0.78
C GLY A 627 10.61 11.70 -0.32
N VAL A 628 9.39 11.25 -0.01
CA VAL A 628 8.30 11.14 -0.99
C VAL A 628 7.84 12.51 -1.48
N VAL A 629 7.74 13.51 -0.58
CA VAL A 629 7.27 14.87 -0.92
C VAL A 629 8.36 15.71 -1.57
N PHE A 630 9.58 15.73 -1.02
CA PHE A 630 10.66 16.64 -1.43
C PHE A 630 11.82 15.97 -2.16
N GLY A 631 11.91 14.64 -2.21
CA GLY A 631 13.04 13.93 -2.82
C GLY A 631 13.05 13.89 -4.35
N LYS A 632 11.90 14.12 -5.00
CA LYS A 632 11.77 14.09 -6.46
C LYS A 632 12.53 15.26 -7.10
N GLY A 633 13.65 14.95 -7.77
CA GLY A 633 14.49 15.92 -8.49
C GLY A 633 15.37 16.83 -7.61
N ASN A 634 15.22 16.81 -6.29
CA ASN A 634 15.91 17.72 -5.38
C ASN A 634 17.27 17.16 -4.91
N THR A 635 18.36 17.63 -5.52
CA THR A 635 19.73 17.21 -5.13
C THR A 635 20.10 17.55 -3.69
N VAL A 636 19.61 18.67 -3.15
CA VAL A 636 19.93 19.13 -1.78
C VAL A 636 19.36 18.16 -0.75
N PHE A 637 18.12 17.68 -0.95
CA PHE A 637 17.52 16.66 -0.09
C PHE A 637 18.38 15.38 -0.04
N TRP A 638 18.82 14.87 -1.20
CA TRP A 638 19.64 13.65 -1.28
C TRP A 638 21.02 13.80 -0.62
N ILE A 639 21.65 14.97 -0.74
CA ILE A 639 22.92 15.27 -0.04
C ILE A 639 22.72 15.28 1.47
N ILE A 640 21.72 16.01 1.97
CA ILE A 640 21.42 16.10 3.41
C ILE A 640 21.06 14.73 3.98
N PHE A 641 20.18 13.98 3.30
CA PHE A 641 19.81 12.64 3.73
C PHE A 641 21.00 11.68 3.78
N SER A 642 21.89 11.71 2.77
CA SER A 642 23.07 10.82 2.75
C SER A 642 24.05 11.15 3.88
N ILE A 643 24.24 12.43 4.22
CA ILE A 643 25.04 12.85 5.38
C ILE A 643 24.41 12.34 6.68
N ILE A 644 23.10 12.54 6.87
CA ILE A 644 22.37 12.06 8.05
C ILE A 644 22.47 10.54 8.16
N HIS A 645 22.31 9.81 7.06
CA HIS A 645 22.38 8.35 7.02
C HIS A 645 23.78 7.82 7.38
N ILE A 646 24.85 8.40 6.83
CA ILE A 646 26.23 8.02 7.17
C ILE A 646 26.55 8.31 8.64
N ILE A 647 26.14 9.47 9.15
CA ILE A 647 26.34 9.83 10.57
C ILE A 647 25.53 8.90 11.48
N ALA A 648 24.26 8.63 11.17
CA ALA A 648 23.40 7.76 11.96
C ALA A 648 23.91 6.31 12.00
N THR A 649 24.38 5.76 10.87
CA THR A 649 24.94 4.40 10.81
C THR A 649 26.28 4.30 11.54
N LEU A 650 27.14 5.32 11.47
CA LEU A 650 28.36 5.42 12.30
C LEU A 650 28.05 5.51 13.80
N LEU A 651 27.10 6.34 14.20
CA LEU A 651 26.68 6.50 15.60
C LEU A 651 26.06 5.21 16.15
N LEU A 652 25.15 4.59 15.39
CA LEU A 652 24.54 3.31 15.75
C LEU A 652 25.60 2.20 15.88
N SER A 653 26.54 2.12 14.93
CA SER A 653 27.65 1.16 14.99
C SER A 653 28.54 1.38 16.23
N THR A 654 28.83 2.63 16.55
CA THR A 654 29.59 3.01 17.74
C THR A 654 28.84 2.62 19.01
N GLN A 655 27.53 2.88 19.09
CA GLN A 655 26.72 2.46 20.23
C GLN A 655 26.64 0.93 20.36
N LEU A 656 26.47 0.19 19.26
CA LEU A 656 26.43 -1.28 19.26
C LEU A 656 27.76 -1.91 19.69
N TYR A 657 28.90 -1.42 19.19
CA TYR A 657 30.22 -1.93 19.60
C TYR A 657 30.48 -1.79 21.10
N TYR A 658 30.06 -0.66 21.69
CA TYR A 658 30.18 -0.38 23.12
C TYR A 658 28.93 -0.73 23.96
N MET A 659 27.99 -1.52 23.42
CA MET A 659 26.78 -1.97 24.13
C MET A 659 25.98 -0.83 24.79
N GLY A 660 25.71 0.24 24.04
CA GLY A 660 24.95 1.41 24.47
C GLY A 660 25.65 2.32 25.48
N ARG A 661 26.93 2.07 25.81
CA ARG A 661 27.66 2.80 26.88
C ARG A 661 28.23 4.15 26.46
N TRP A 662 28.27 4.45 25.16
CA TRP A 662 28.86 5.70 24.65
C TRP A 662 27.87 6.86 24.78
N LYS A 663 28.01 7.68 25.82
CA LYS A 663 27.30 8.97 25.95
C LYS A 663 27.91 10.02 25.01
N LEU A 664 27.05 10.78 24.34
CA LEU A 664 27.45 11.83 23.38
C LEU A 664 27.75 13.16 24.10
N ASP A 665 28.92 13.25 24.73
CA ASP A 665 29.37 14.47 25.42
C ASP A 665 30.15 15.42 24.49
N SER A 666 30.17 16.73 24.76
CA SER A 666 30.99 17.72 24.01
C SER A 666 32.51 17.37 23.93
N GLY A 667 33.01 16.50 24.82
CA GLY A 667 34.37 15.98 24.81
C GLY A 667 34.67 14.85 23.80
N ILE A 668 33.72 14.40 22.96
CA ILE A 668 33.87 13.27 22.03
C ILE A 668 35.16 13.34 21.21
N PHE A 669 35.41 14.45 20.49
CA PHE A 669 36.59 14.57 19.62
C PHE A 669 37.90 14.39 20.40
N ARG A 670 37.97 14.91 21.63
CA ARG A 670 39.15 14.78 22.50
C ARG A 670 39.34 13.35 22.98
N ARG A 671 38.25 12.62 23.31
CA ARG A 671 38.31 11.20 23.70
C ARG A 671 38.65 10.30 22.50
N ILE A 672 38.04 10.52 21.32
CA ILE A 672 38.36 9.76 20.10
C ILE A 672 39.84 9.94 19.74
N LEU A 673 40.33 11.18 19.70
CA LEU A 673 41.74 11.44 19.38
C LEU A 673 42.69 10.80 20.40
N HIS A 674 42.34 10.85 21.69
CA HIS A 674 43.14 10.23 22.75
C HIS A 674 43.15 8.70 22.66
N VAL A 675 42.01 8.05 22.36
CA VAL A 675 41.89 6.60 22.18
C VAL A 675 42.61 6.13 20.91
N LEU A 676 42.51 6.86 19.80
CA LEU A 676 43.31 6.59 18.59
C LEU A 676 44.81 6.72 18.87
N TYR A 677 45.21 7.72 19.68
CA TYR A 677 46.60 7.94 20.03
C TYR A 677 47.15 6.89 21.04
N THR A 678 46.35 6.41 22.00
CA THR A 678 46.79 5.34 22.91
C THR A 678 46.75 3.97 22.23
N ASP A 679 45.63 3.60 21.63
CA ASP A 679 45.37 2.21 21.26
C ASP A 679 46.01 1.88 19.90
N CYS A 680 45.96 2.82 18.95
CA CYS A 680 46.46 2.63 17.59
C CYS A 680 47.93 3.04 17.41
N ILE A 681 48.40 4.07 18.12
CA ILE A 681 49.79 4.59 17.98
C ILE A 681 50.71 4.10 19.11
N ARG A 682 50.22 3.91 20.34
CA ARG A 682 51.07 3.62 21.51
C ARG A 682 51.05 2.16 21.98
N GLN A 683 49.95 1.42 21.78
CA GLN A 683 49.80 0.05 22.32
C GLN A 683 49.61 -1.04 21.25
N CYS A 684 49.31 -0.71 20.00
CA CYS A 684 49.12 -1.66 18.89
C CYS A 684 48.18 -2.84 19.23
N SER A 685 47.22 -2.62 20.13
CA SER A 685 46.31 -3.65 20.62
C SER A 685 45.12 -3.81 19.68
N GLY A 686 44.83 -5.05 19.28
CA GLY A 686 43.68 -5.36 18.42
C GLY A 686 42.32 -5.02 19.07
N PRO A 687 41.24 -4.92 18.27
CA PRO A 687 39.93 -4.54 18.77
C PRO A 687 39.40 -5.55 19.80
N LEU A 688 38.96 -5.03 20.95
CA LEU A 688 38.49 -5.80 22.12
C LEU A 688 37.44 -6.87 21.77
N TYR A 689 36.58 -6.60 20.78
CA TYR A 689 35.59 -7.54 20.25
C TYR A 689 35.71 -7.68 18.73
N VAL A 690 36.71 -8.47 18.28
CA VAL A 690 37.03 -8.67 16.84
C VAL A 690 35.80 -9.03 16.01
N ASP A 691 35.01 -10.02 16.45
CA ASP A 691 33.85 -10.52 15.69
C ASP A 691 32.76 -9.44 15.50
N ARG A 692 32.53 -8.61 16.52
CA ARG A 692 31.60 -7.45 16.43
C ARG A 692 32.15 -6.37 15.52
N MET A 693 33.46 -6.11 15.57
CA MET A 693 34.10 -5.12 14.69
C MET A 693 33.93 -5.51 13.22
N VAL A 694 34.14 -6.79 12.87
CA VAL A 694 33.97 -7.29 11.49
C VAL A 694 32.54 -7.06 10.99
N LEU A 695 31.52 -7.39 11.79
CA LEU A 695 30.12 -7.12 11.43
C LEU A 695 29.88 -5.64 11.16
N LEU A 696 30.31 -4.78 12.08
CA LEU A 696 30.02 -3.36 12.01
C LEU A 696 30.76 -2.68 10.86
N VAL A 697 31.99 -3.09 10.55
CA VAL A 697 32.71 -2.64 9.35
C VAL A 697 31.97 -3.07 8.08
N MET A 698 31.57 -4.33 7.96
CA MET A 698 30.76 -4.82 6.82
C MET A 698 29.43 -4.06 6.69
N GLY A 699 28.75 -3.82 7.81
CA GLY A 699 27.50 -3.05 7.85
C GLY A 699 27.69 -1.61 7.40
N ASN A 700 28.74 -0.92 7.85
CA ASN A 700 29.04 0.44 7.38
C ASN A 700 29.36 0.46 5.88
N ILE A 701 30.17 -0.48 5.37
CA ILE A 701 30.48 -0.58 3.93
C ILE A 701 29.20 -0.72 3.10
N ILE A 702 28.27 -1.59 3.51
CA ILE A 702 27.00 -1.81 2.81
C ILE A 702 26.12 -0.55 2.87
N ASN A 703 25.95 0.06 4.05
CA ASN A 703 25.14 1.27 4.20
C ASN A 703 25.72 2.47 3.43
N TRP A 704 27.04 2.67 3.43
CA TRP A 704 27.69 3.73 2.65
C TRP A 704 27.56 3.48 1.14
N SER A 705 27.59 2.22 0.70
CA SER A 705 27.31 1.85 -0.69
C SER A 705 25.87 2.17 -1.09
N LEU A 706 24.90 1.90 -0.21
CA LEU A 706 23.49 2.28 -0.40
C LEU A 706 23.30 3.80 -0.44
N ALA A 707 23.95 4.54 0.46
CA ALA A 707 23.93 6.01 0.46
C ALA A 707 24.52 6.62 -0.83
N ALA A 708 25.64 6.06 -1.32
CA ALA A 708 26.23 6.45 -2.59
C ALA A 708 25.29 6.14 -3.77
N TYR A 709 24.67 4.95 -3.79
CA TYR A 709 23.66 4.59 -4.79
C TYR A 709 22.47 5.57 -4.80
N GLY A 710 21.94 5.91 -3.62
CA GLY A 710 20.85 6.89 -3.47
C GLY A 710 21.24 8.27 -4.01
N LEU A 711 22.44 8.76 -3.70
CA LEU A 711 22.94 10.05 -4.17
C LEU A 711 23.15 10.10 -5.70
N ILE A 712 23.58 9.00 -6.32
CA ILE A 712 23.81 8.91 -7.77
C ILE A 712 22.48 8.75 -8.51
N MET A 713 21.72 7.69 -8.20
CA MET A 713 20.54 7.28 -8.96
C MET A 713 19.29 8.10 -8.61
N ARG A 714 19.18 8.61 -7.36
CA ARG A 714 18.07 9.43 -6.85
C ARG A 714 16.69 8.85 -7.21
N PRO A 715 16.39 7.60 -6.78
CA PRO A 715 15.15 6.91 -7.15
C PRO A 715 13.91 7.72 -6.75
N ASN A 716 12.92 7.77 -7.64
CA ASN A 716 11.65 8.48 -7.38
C ASN A 716 10.86 7.87 -6.22
N ASP A 717 10.99 6.56 -6.01
CA ASP A 717 10.45 5.86 -4.85
C ASP A 717 11.49 5.83 -3.72
N PHE A 718 11.43 6.87 -2.89
CA PHE A 718 12.26 6.99 -1.70
C PHE A 718 11.90 5.99 -0.60
N ALA A 719 10.62 5.58 -0.52
CA ALA A 719 10.17 4.70 0.56
C ALA A 719 10.66 3.26 0.35
N SER A 720 10.54 2.71 -0.87
CA SER A 720 11.16 1.41 -1.19
C SER A 720 12.68 1.42 -1.04
N TYR A 721 13.34 2.56 -1.32
CA TYR A 721 14.77 2.73 -1.06
C TYR A 721 15.11 2.69 0.45
N LEU A 722 14.36 3.40 1.29
CA LEU A 722 14.52 3.36 2.75
C LEU A 722 14.20 1.98 3.33
N LEU A 723 13.25 1.26 2.73
CA LEU A 723 12.90 -0.11 3.12
C LEU A 723 14.03 -1.08 2.78
N ALA A 724 14.64 -0.95 1.60
CA ALA A 724 15.80 -1.75 1.20
C ALA A 724 16.97 -1.58 2.19
N ILE A 725 17.22 -0.38 2.70
CA ILE A 725 18.20 -0.14 3.79
C ILE A 725 17.83 -0.96 5.04
N GLY A 726 16.56 -0.92 5.48
CA GLY A 726 16.10 -1.68 6.64
C GLY A 726 16.24 -3.19 6.46
N ILE A 727 15.83 -3.72 5.31
CA ILE A 727 15.88 -5.16 4.97
C ILE A 727 17.34 -5.63 4.85
N CYS A 728 18.22 -4.87 4.17
CA CYS A 728 19.64 -5.23 4.06
C CYS A 728 20.32 -5.31 5.42
N ASN A 729 20.04 -4.38 6.34
CA ASN A 729 20.57 -4.42 7.71
C ASN A 729 20.00 -5.58 8.52
N LEU A 730 18.69 -5.87 8.40
CA LEU A 730 18.06 -7.02 9.05
C LEU A 730 18.66 -8.35 8.56
N LEU A 731 18.84 -8.53 7.25
CA LEU A 731 19.42 -9.73 6.66
C LEU A 731 20.90 -9.91 7.05
N LEU A 732 21.69 -8.82 7.04
CA LEU A 732 23.07 -8.85 7.50
C LEU A 732 23.15 -9.28 8.98
N TYR A 733 22.30 -8.71 9.83
CA TYR A 733 22.30 -9.04 11.26
C TYR A 733 21.80 -10.47 11.52
N PHE A 734 20.82 -10.94 10.77
CA PHE A 734 20.35 -12.33 10.82
C PHE A 734 21.43 -13.33 10.38
N ALA A 735 22.15 -13.04 9.29
CA ALA A 735 23.26 -13.86 8.82
C ALA A 735 24.39 -13.90 9.85
N PHE A 736 24.75 -12.76 10.45
CA PHE A 736 25.71 -12.71 11.56
C PHE A 736 25.28 -13.55 12.76
N TYR A 737 24.00 -13.47 13.15
CA TYR A 737 23.46 -14.27 14.25
C TYR A 737 23.66 -15.76 14.01
N ILE A 738 23.38 -16.24 12.80
CA ILE A 738 23.60 -17.64 12.40
C ILE A 738 25.10 -17.99 12.44
N ILE A 739 25.97 -17.15 11.88
CA ILE A 739 27.42 -17.39 11.84
C ILE A 739 27.99 -17.48 13.26
N MET A 740 27.62 -16.56 14.16
CA MET A 740 28.08 -16.58 15.54
C MET A 740 27.52 -17.78 16.32
N LYS A 741 26.24 -18.11 16.13
CA LYS A 741 25.64 -19.33 16.70
C LYS A 741 26.45 -20.58 16.36
N LEU A 742 26.82 -20.75 15.08
CA LEU A 742 27.65 -21.87 14.62
C LEU A 742 29.09 -21.81 15.17
N ARG A 743 29.71 -20.62 15.24
CA ARG A 743 31.07 -20.44 15.79
C ARG A 743 31.14 -20.68 17.31
N SER A 744 30.07 -20.41 18.04
CA SER A 744 29.94 -20.71 19.47
C SER A 744 29.66 -22.20 19.76
N GLY A 745 29.60 -23.06 18.74
CA GLY A 745 29.37 -24.50 18.89
C GLY A 745 27.90 -24.91 19.10
N GLU A 746 26.97 -23.97 18.99
CA GLU A 746 25.53 -24.22 19.07
C GLU A 746 25.00 -24.87 17.78
N ARG A 747 23.86 -25.58 17.85
CA ARG A 747 23.39 -26.42 16.74
C ARG A 747 21.99 -26.04 16.29
N ILE A 748 21.86 -25.63 15.03
CA ILE A 748 20.55 -25.45 14.40
C ILE A 748 19.86 -26.81 14.30
N LYS A 749 18.75 -26.99 15.02
CA LYS A 749 17.92 -28.20 14.96
C LYS A 749 17.33 -28.38 13.56
N LEU A 750 17.06 -29.64 13.18
CA LEU A 750 16.52 -29.99 11.86
C LEU A 750 15.23 -29.23 11.49
N ILE A 751 14.33 -29.00 12.46
CA ILE A 751 13.06 -28.30 12.23
C ILE A 751 13.31 -26.82 11.85
N PRO A 752 14.02 -26.00 12.66
CA PRO A 752 14.47 -24.67 12.23
C PRO A 752 15.25 -24.65 10.91
N LEU A 753 16.13 -25.63 10.65
CA LEU A 753 16.91 -25.69 9.41
C LEU A 753 16.02 -25.88 8.17
N LEU A 754 15.07 -26.81 8.22
CA LEU A 754 14.08 -27.01 7.15
C LEU A 754 13.19 -25.78 6.98
N CYS A 755 12.82 -25.12 8.08
CA CYS A 755 12.03 -23.89 8.06
C CYS A 755 12.80 -22.73 7.39
N ILE A 756 14.09 -22.57 7.66
CA ILE A 756 14.97 -21.60 6.99
C ILE A 756 15.01 -21.87 5.48
N ILE A 757 15.33 -23.10 5.06
CA ILE A 757 15.46 -23.46 3.64
C ILE A 757 14.14 -23.24 2.90
N CYS A 758 13.02 -23.70 3.47
CA CYS A 758 11.69 -23.51 2.89
C CYS A 758 11.35 -22.01 2.77
N THR A 759 11.58 -21.23 3.83
CA THR A 759 11.32 -19.78 3.85
C THR A 759 12.17 -19.04 2.80
N SER A 760 13.45 -19.39 2.66
CA SER A 760 14.33 -18.80 1.64
C SER A 760 13.89 -19.11 0.21
N VAL A 761 13.39 -20.33 -0.05
CA VAL A 761 12.84 -20.70 -1.37
C VAL A 761 11.56 -19.90 -1.68
N VAL A 762 10.62 -19.80 -0.73
CA VAL A 762 9.39 -19.01 -0.92
C VAL A 762 9.71 -17.52 -1.12
N TRP A 763 10.68 -16.96 -0.40
CA TRP A 763 11.17 -15.60 -0.65
C TRP A 763 11.73 -15.41 -2.06
N GLY A 764 12.48 -16.39 -2.58
CA GLY A 764 13.00 -16.34 -3.95
C GLY A 764 11.88 -16.23 -4.99
N PHE A 765 10.81 -17.03 -4.84
CA PHE A 765 9.62 -16.92 -5.70
C PHE A 765 8.85 -15.61 -5.48
N ALA A 766 8.67 -15.16 -4.24
CA ALA A 766 8.01 -13.88 -3.95
C ALA A 766 8.74 -12.70 -4.64
N LEU A 767 10.07 -12.64 -4.54
CA LEU A 767 10.88 -11.60 -5.17
C LEU A 767 10.82 -11.65 -6.70
N PHE A 768 10.71 -12.84 -7.30
CA PHE A 768 10.52 -12.96 -8.76
C PHE A 768 9.24 -12.27 -9.23
N PHE A 769 8.12 -12.47 -8.51
CA PHE A 769 6.84 -11.82 -8.84
C PHE A 769 6.85 -10.32 -8.53
N PHE A 770 7.46 -9.90 -7.42
CA PHE A 770 7.63 -8.48 -7.07
C PHE A 770 8.28 -7.65 -8.19
N PHE A 771 9.27 -8.19 -8.89
CA PHE A 771 9.96 -7.49 -9.97
C PHE A 771 9.24 -7.51 -11.34
N GLN A 772 8.03 -8.09 -11.46
CA GLN A 772 7.28 -8.10 -12.74
C GLN A 772 6.70 -6.74 -13.12
N GLY A 773 6.39 -5.88 -12.14
CA GLY A 773 6.06 -4.46 -12.36
C GLY A 773 4.81 -4.18 -13.20
N LEU A 774 3.63 -4.63 -12.76
CA LEU A 774 2.37 -4.49 -13.50
C LEU A 774 1.80 -3.06 -13.55
N SER A 775 2.05 -2.24 -12.54
CA SER A 775 1.64 -0.83 -12.49
C SER A 775 2.70 0.04 -11.79
N THR A 776 2.70 1.35 -12.06
CA THR A 776 3.63 2.28 -11.41
C THR A 776 3.09 3.71 -11.34
N TRP A 777 2.99 4.22 -10.11
CA TRP A 777 2.61 5.61 -9.83
C TRP A 777 3.74 6.62 -10.11
N GLN A 778 4.95 6.16 -10.48
CA GLN A 778 6.07 7.03 -10.82
C GLN A 778 5.92 7.71 -12.19
N LYS A 779 5.09 7.14 -13.07
CA LYS A 779 4.77 7.63 -14.42
C LYS A 779 3.35 8.19 -14.47
N THR A 780 2.92 8.71 -15.63
CA THR A 780 1.50 9.07 -15.80
C THR A 780 0.59 7.84 -15.83
N PRO A 781 -0.72 7.98 -15.54
CA PRO A 781 -1.68 6.86 -15.58
C PRO A 781 -1.70 6.15 -16.93
N ALA A 782 -1.67 6.92 -18.03
CA ALA A 782 -1.62 6.41 -19.39
C ALA A 782 -0.37 5.54 -19.67
N GLU A 783 0.81 5.95 -19.18
CA GLU A 783 2.05 5.19 -19.33
C GLU A 783 2.11 3.96 -18.41
N SER A 784 1.54 4.04 -17.21
CA SER A 784 1.42 2.89 -16.30
C SER A 784 0.63 1.76 -16.98
N ARG A 785 -0.45 2.10 -17.69
CA ARG A 785 -1.31 1.13 -18.38
C ARG A 785 -0.62 0.35 -19.49
N GLU A 786 0.55 0.78 -19.99
CA GLU A 786 1.32 -0.03 -20.94
C GLU A 786 1.79 -1.36 -20.35
N HIS A 787 2.03 -1.39 -19.03
CA HIS A 787 2.50 -2.57 -18.29
C HIS A 787 1.38 -3.55 -17.92
N ASN A 788 0.12 -3.13 -17.94
CA ASN A 788 -1.03 -3.97 -17.61
C ASN A 788 -1.03 -5.28 -18.42
N ARG A 789 -1.33 -6.38 -17.73
CA ARG A 789 -1.41 -7.75 -18.26
C ARG A 789 -2.73 -8.40 -17.82
N ASP A 790 -3.25 -9.31 -18.62
CA ASP A 790 -4.38 -10.16 -18.23
C ASP A 790 -3.99 -11.05 -17.01
N CYS A 791 -5.00 -11.55 -16.29
CA CYS A 791 -4.79 -12.43 -15.13
C CYS A 791 -4.04 -13.71 -15.49
N ILE A 792 -3.38 -14.31 -14.48
CA ILE A 792 -2.55 -15.52 -14.68
C ILE A 792 -3.14 -16.72 -13.92
N LEU A 793 -3.67 -16.50 -12.71
CA LEU A 793 -4.11 -17.57 -11.82
C LEU A 793 -5.63 -17.50 -11.61
N LEU A 794 -6.32 -18.59 -11.98
CA LEU A 794 -7.78 -18.76 -11.90
C LEU A 794 -8.59 -17.66 -12.63
N ASP A 795 -7.99 -17.01 -13.63
CA ASP A 795 -8.53 -15.82 -14.31
C ASP A 795 -8.95 -14.70 -13.35
N PHE A 796 -8.32 -14.63 -12.16
CA PHE A 796 -8.73 -13.75 -11.05
C PHE A 796 -7.56 -13.05 -10.33
N PHE A 797 -6.37 -13.65 -10.33
CA PHE A 797 -5.18 -13.09 -9.68
C PHE A 797 -4.05 -12.84 -10.70
N ASP A 798 -3.32 -11.74 -10.51
CA ASP A 798 -2.15 -11.37 -11.33
C ASP A 798 -0.79 -11.63 -10.63
N ASP A 799 0.32 -11.23 -11.28
CA ASP A 799 1.68 -11.39 -10.72
C ASP A 799 1.81 -10.75 -9.31
N HIS A 800 1.12 -9.63 -9.05
CA HIS A 800 1.23 -8.87 -7.80
C HIS A 800 0.39 -9.51 -6.67
N ASP A 801 -0.77 -10.05 -7.00
CA ASP A 801 -1.55 -10.88 -6.08
C ASP A 801 -0.78 -12.14 -5.64
N ILE A 802 -0.08 -12.79 -6.57
CA ILE A 802 0.77 -13.94 -6.28
C ILE A 802 1.95 -13.54 -5.38
N TRP A 803 2.51 -12.34 -5.56
CA TRP A 803 3.51 -11.81 -4.63
C TRP A 803 2.97 -11.70 -3.19
N HIS A 804 1.78 -11.13 -2.97
CA HIS A 804 1.17 -11.05 -1.62
C HIS A 804 0.95 -12.43 -0.98
N PHE A 805 0.52 -13.42 -1.75
CA PHE A 805 0.38 -14.79 -1.25
C PHE A 805 1.72 -15.40 -0.81
N LEU A 806 2.77 -15.26 -1.63
CA LEU A 806 4.08 -15.85 -1.33
C LEU A 806 4.81 -15.09 -0.22
N SER A 807 4.75 -13.76 -0.21
CA SER A 807 5.41 -12.91 0.78
C SER A 807 4.77 -13.03 2.17
N SER A 808 3.44 -13.17 2.28
CA SER A 808 2.77 -13.43 3.56
C SER A 808 3.18 -14.78 4.16
N ILE A 809 3.26 -15.84 3.35
CA ILE A 809 3.79 -17.15 3.75
C ILE A 809 5.27 -17.04 4.16
N ALA A 810 6.08 -16.32 3.41
CA ALA A 810 7.51 -16.15 3.68
C ALA A 810 7.77 -15.33 4.96
N MET A 811 6.96 -14.30 5.23
CA MET A 811 7.01 -13.51 6.46
C MET A 811 6.63 -14.33 7.69
N PHE A 812 5.56 -15.13 7.59
CA PHE A 812 5.18 -16.09 8.62
C PHE A 812 6.29 -17.12 8.88
N GLY A 813 6.91 -17.64 7.82
CA GLY A 813 8.11 -18.49 7.89
C GLY A 813 9.26 -17.82 8.64
N SER A 814 9.61 -16.58 8.27
CA SER A 814 10.64 -15.79 8.96
C SER A 814 10.35 -15.62 10.45
N PHE A 815 9.09 -15.39 10.84
CA PHE A 815 8.70 -15.27 12.24
C PHE A 815 8.81 -16.60 13.00
N LEU A 816 8.43 -17.73 12.37
CA LEU A 816 8.64 -19.07 12.93
C LEU A 816 10.12 -19.42 13.07
N VAL A 817 10.97 -19.02 12.12
CA VAL A 817 12.44 -19.13 12.25
C VAL A 817 12.92 -18.33 13.45
N LEU A 818 12.54 -17.05 13.58
CA LEU A 818 12.91 -16.23 14.74
C LEU A 818 12.42 -16.81 16.07
N LEU A 819 11.26 -17.47 16.09
CA LEU A 819 10.68 -18.13 17.25
C LEU A 819 11.39 -19.43 17.66
N THR A 820 11.96 -20.18 16.71
CA THR A 820 12.46 -21.55 16.93
C THR A 820 13.97 -21.73 16.78
N LEU A 821 14.70 -20.73 16.25
CA LEU A 821 16.14 -20.79 15.97
C LEU A 821 17.00 -21.22 17.18
N ASP A 822 16.57 -20.89 18.40
CA ASP A 822 17.28 -21.15 19.65
C ASP A 822 16.59 -22.21 20.54
N ASP A 823 15.64 -22.97 19.98
CA ASP A 823 15.01 -24.10 20.68
C ASP A 823 16.06 -25.19 21.04
N ASP A 824 17.30 -25.14 20.54
CA ASP A 824 18.43 -26.00 20.93
C ASP A 824 19.01 -25.68 22.33
N LEU A 825 18.87 -24.43 22.78
CA LEU A 825 19.39 -23.97 24.07
C LEU A 825 18.46 -24.21 25.25
N ASP A 826 17.22 -24.67 25.03
CA ASP A 826 16.18 -24.84 26.06
C ASP A 826 16.60 -25.74 27.25
N THR A 827 17.60 -26.61 27.08
CA THR A 827 18.16 -27.48 28.12
C THR A 827 19.58 -27.09 28.58
N VAL A 828 20.11 -25.96 28.10
CA VAL A 828 21.45 -25.46 28.44
C VAL A 828 21.33 -24.38 29.51
N GLN A 829 22.11 -24.49 30.58
CA GLN A 829 22.14 -23.48 31.65
C GLN A 829 22.69 -22.13 31.13
N ARG A 830 22.12 -21.02 31.60
CA ARG A 830 22.42 -19.66 31.09
C ARG A 830 23.86 -19.18 31.30
N ASP A 831 24.59 -19.80 32.22
CA ASP A 831 26.01 -19.58 32.49
C ASP A 831 26.93 -20.11 31.37
N LYS A 832 26.41 -20.94 30.47
CA LYS A 832 27.15 -21.57 29.35
C LYS A 832 26.76 -21.02 27.97
N ILE A 833 25.78 -20.12 27.92
CA ILE A 833 25.29 -19.53 26.67
C ILE A 833 26.03 -18.20 26.43
N TYR A 834 26.84 -18.12 25.37
CA TYR A 834 27.60 -16.92 25.04
C TYR A 834 26.71 -15.77 24.51
N VAL A 835 27.13 -14.54 24.82
CA VAL A 835 26.56 -13.28 24.31
C VAL A 835 27.51 -12.69 23.27
N PHE A 836 27.01 -12.52 22.04
CA PHE A 836 27.74 -11.99 20.88
C PHE A 836 27.01 -10.78 20.27
#